data_AF-A0A816I0F0-F1
#
_entry.id   AF-A0A816I0F0-F1
#
_cell.length_a   1.000
_cell.length_b   1.000
_cell.length_c   1.000
_cell.angle_alpha   90.00
_cell.angle_beta   90.00
_cell.angle_gamma   90.00
#
_symmetry.space_group_name_H-M   'P 1'
#
loop_
_entity.id
_entity.type
_entity.pdbx_description
1 polymer ?
#
loop_
_entity_poly.entity_id
_entity_poly.type
_entity_poly.pdbx_seq_one_letter_code
_entity_poly.pdbx_strand_id
1 'polypeptide(L)'
;MARGEKSEMVKMSVLMIVITSSMLMTTSRSVQRARDVDSEDSEIVRRHLLANGLGVTPPMGWNSWNHFSCNINEKVIKETADALVTTGLSKLGYNYVNIDDCWAELARDQKGNLVPKKSTFPSGIKALADYVHSKGLKLGIYSDAGYLTCSKTMPGSLGHEEQDAKTFAEWGIDYLKYDNCNTDGSRPTVRYPVMTRALMKSGRPIFHSLCEWGDMHPALWGSPLGNSWRTTSDINDSWLSMLANADMNEFYAEHARPGGWNDPDMLEVGNGGMTKDEYIVHFSIWAISKAPLLLGCDIRNMTKETMEIVANKEVIAINQGNKQRNFDQAMALLGFFIRIITFTLSLSLSLTQVVDGFQSRMLMNNGLALTPQMGWNSWNHFQCNINEILIKQTADAMVSSGLSAIGYKYINIDDCWGELKRDSQGNLVAKASTFPSGIKALSDYVHSKGLKLGIYSDAGTLTCSQTMPGSLGHEEQDAKTFASWGIDYLKYDNCQNTATSPKERYPKMSKALINSGRSIFFSLCEWGQEDPATWAGAIGNSWRTTGDIRDNWKSMTMIADQNDRWASYARPGSWNDPDMLEVGNGGMTREEYRSHFSIWALAKAPLLIGCDLRSMDKVTFELLSNKEVIAVNQDKLGIQGKKIKKDGDLEVWAGPLSMKRVAVILWNRGSSPANINARWEEIGLDSSAIVNARDLWAHVTHSGVRKQLSALVEPHACKMYTLTRRTA
;
A
#
# COMPACT_ATOMS: atom_id res chain seq x y z
N MET A 1 63.07 -38.00 34.72
CA MET A 1 62.17 -37.35 33.75
C MET A 1 62.97 -36.95 32.53
N ALA A 2 63.11 -37.84 31.53
CA ALA A 2 63.86 -37.55 30.30
C ALA A 2 63.39 -38.45 29.14
N ARG A 3 62.08 -38.69 29.04
CA ARG A 3 61.42 -39.39 27.91
C ARG A 3 60.17 -38.66 27.38
N GLY A 4 59.84 -37.48 27.90
CA GLY A 4 58.65 -36.70 27.51
C GLY A 4 58.88 -35.67 26.40
N GLU A 5 60.05 -35.05 26.32
CA GLU A 5 60.25 -33.86 25.46
C GLU A 5 60.53 -34.17 23.98
N LYS A 6 60.94 -35.40 23.63
CA LYS A 6 61.15 -35.79 22.22
C LYS A 6 59.85 -36.13 21.48
N SER A 7 58.74 -36.33 22.18
CA SER A 7 57.43 -36.64 21.58
C SER A 7 56.66 -35.39 21.15
N GLU A 8 56.83 -34.26 21.86
CA GLU A 8 56.13 -33.01 21.53
C GLU A 8 56.75 -32.26 20.34
N MET A 9 58.08 -32.23 20.22
CA MET A 9 58.73 -31.57 19.08
C MET A 9 58.36 -32.21 17.73
N VAL A 10 58.26 -33.54 17.68
CA VAL A 10 57.86 -34.26 16.45
C VAL A 10 56.39 -33.99 16.11
N LYS A 11 55.51 -33.80 17.11
CA LYS A 11 54.11 -33.42 16.88
C LYS A 11 53.97 -31.97 16.38
N MET A 12 54.80 -31.05 16.86
CA MET A 12 54.75 -29.63 16.47
C MET A 12 55.27 -29.40 15.04
N SER A 13 56.31 -30.13 14.61
CA SER A 13 56.82 -30.05 13.23
C SER A 13 55.87 -30.67 12.21
N VAL A 14 55.18 -31.77 12.54
CA VAL A 14 54.16 -32.37 11.66
C VAL A 14 52.92 -31.47 11.56
N LEU A 15 52.52 -30.80 12.64
CA LEU A 15 51.40 -29.85 12.63
C LEU A 15 51.72 -28.60 11.79
N MET A 16 52.95 -28.07 11.83
CA MET A 16 53.34 -26.93 10.99
C MET A 16 53.37 -27.28 9.50
N ILE A 17 53.84 -28.47 9.11
CA ILE A 17 53.89 -28.91 7.70
C ILE A 17 52.47 -29.14 7.14
N VAL A 18 51.54 -29.62 7.97
CA VAL A 18 50.12 -29.76 7.60
C VAL A 18 49.44 -28.39 7.45
N ILE A 19 49.77 -27.41 8.31
CA ILE A 19 49.21 -26.05 8.26
C ILE A 19 49.73 -25.28 7.04
N THR A 20 51.03 -25.38 6.70
CA THR A 20 51.58 -24.72 5.51
C THR A 20 51.08 -25.34 4.19
N SER A 21 50.90 -26.66 4.14
CA SER A 21 50.32 -27.34 2.96
C SER A 21 48.83 -27.03 2.78
N SER A 22 48.10 -26.85 3.89
CA SER A 22 46.69 -26.43 3.89
C SER A 22 46.53 -24.96 3.45
N MET A 23 47.46 -24.07 3.82
CA MET A 23 47.46 -22.67 3.38
C MET A 23 47.82 -22.49 1.90
N LEU A 24 48.70 -23.33 1.34
CA LEU A 24 49.02 -23.33 -0.10
C LEU A 24 47.88 -23.90 -0.97
N MET A 25 47.10 -24.86 -0.46
CA MET A 25 45.90 -25.35 -1.14
C MET A 25 44.70 -24.40 -1.02
N THR A 26 44.55 -23.66 0.08
CA THR A 26 43.47 -22.66 0.23
C THR A 26 43.75 -21.40 -0.57
N THR A 27 45.01 -20.96 -0.69
CA THR A 27 45.38 -19.85 -1.57
C THR A 27 45.14 -20.20 -3.05
N SER A 28 45.52 -21.39 -3.51
CA SER A 28 45.19 -21.89 -4.86
C SER A 28 43.67 -21.98 -5.13
N ARG A 29 42.88 -22.54 -4.20
CA ARG A 29 41.41 -22.60 -4.33
C ARG A 29 40.75 -21.23 -4.24
N SER A 30 41.27 -20.31 -3.44
CA SER A 30 40.73 -18.94 -3.34
C SER A 30 41.04 -18.08 -4.57
N VAL A 31 42.19 -18.29 -5.22
CA VAL A 31 42.52 -17.63 -6.48
C VAL A 31 41.72 -18.24 -7.65
N GLN A 32 41.46 -19.55 -7.64
CA GLN A 32 40.58 -20.18 -8.63
C GLN A 32 39.11 -19.73 -8.44
N ARG A 33 38.61 -19.69 -7.20
CA ARG A 33 37.25 -19.23 -6.87
C ARG A 33 37.06 -17.72 -7.10
N ALA A 34 38.11 -16.92 -6.94
CA ALA A 34 38.08 -15.49 -7.31
C ALA A 34 38.02 -15.30 -8.84
N ARG A 35 38.66 -16.16 -9.62
CA ARG A 35 38.56 -16.15 -11.09
C ARG A 35 37.22 -16.68 -11.61
N ASP A 36 36.63 -17.66 -10.94
CA ASP A 36 35.31 -18.20 -11.30
C ASP A 36 34.17 -17.23 -10.95
N VAL A 37 34.27 -16.50 -9.82
CA VAL A 37 33.28 -15.46 -9.43
C VAL A 37 33.30 -14.26 -10.39
N ASP A 38 34.46 -13.85 -10.90
CA ASP A 38 34.56 -12.79 -11.93
C ASP A 38 33.89 -13.22 -13.25
N SER A 39 33.85 -14.53 -13.53
CA SER A 39 33.20 -15.07 -14.73
C SER A 39 31.68 -15.21 -14.60
N GLU A 40 31.16 -15.50 -13.39
CA GLU A 40 29.72 -15.55 -13.11
C GLU A 40 29.09 -14.15 -13.05
N ASP A 41 29.74 -13.17 -12.41
CA ASP A 41 29.26 -11.77 -12.41
C ASP A 41 29.29 -11.18 -13.85
N SER A 42 30.29 -11.57 -14.66
CA SER A 42 30.35 -11.26 -16.09
C SER A 42 29.22 -11.90 -16.92
N GLU A 43 28.72 -13.08 -16.53
CA GLU A 43 27.59 -13.74 -17.20
C GLU A 43 26.24 -13.19 -16.75
N ILE A 44 26.10 -12.78 -15.48
CA ILE A 44 24.89 -12.14 -14.93
C ILE A 44 24.66 -10.77 -15.59
N VAL A 45 25.72 -9.98 -15.82
CA VAL A 45 25.64 -8.71 -16.56
C VAL A 45 25.18 -8.90 -18.02
N ARG A 46 25.39 -10.08 -18.62
CA ARG A 46 25.00 -10.37 -20.02
C ARG A 46 23.51 -10.63 -20.24
N ARG A 47 22.67 -10.73 -19.20
CA ARG A 47 21.23 -11.08 -19.33
C ARG A 47 20.24 -9.95 -19.02
N HIS A 48 20.70 -8.76 -18.62
CA HIS A 48 19.82 -7.62 -18.32
C HIS A 48 19.71 -6.67 -19.52
N LEU A 49 18.52 -6.14 -19.79
CA LEU A 49 18.30 -5.17 -20.88
C LEU A 49 19.02 -3.83 -20.58
N LEU A 50 19.03 -3.41 -19.31
CA LEU A 50 19.80 -2.27 -18.82
C LEU A 50 21.09 -2.76 -18.15
N ALA A 51 22.20 -2.70 -18.89
CA ALA A 51 23.54 -2.97 -18.39
C ALA A 51 24.41 -1.70 -18.50
N ASN A 52 24.07 -0.68 -17.71
CA ASN A 52 24.71 0.65 -17.77
C ASN A 52 25.82 0.85 -16.71
N GLY A 53 26.09 -0.15 -15.87
CA GLY A 53 27.10 -0.09 -14.80
C GLY A 53 26.74 0.80 -13.61
N LEU A 54 25.50 1.31 -13.54
CA LEU A 54 25.01 2.13 -12.45
C LEU A 54 24.29 1.29 -11.38
N GLY A 55 24.06 1.89 -10.21
CA GLY A 55 23.31 1.26 -9.11
C GLY A 55 24.08 0.13 -8.41
N VAL A 56 25.41 0.13 -8.41
CA VAL A 56 26.22 -0.85 -7.66
C VAL A 56 25.89 -0.82 -6.16
N THR A 57 25.60 0.36 -5.63
CA THR A 57 24.96 0.59 -4.33
C THR A 57 23.66 1.36 -4.53
N PRO A 58 22.75 1.37 -3.53
CA PRO A 58 21.53 2.17 -3.61
C PRO A 58 21.88 3.66 -3.82
N PRO A 59 21.16 4.40 -4.68
CA PRO A 59 21.46 5.80 -4.90
C PRO A 59 21.18 6.63 -3.64
N MET A 60 22.03 7.60 -3.38
CA MET A 60 21.85 8.58 -2.30
C MET A 60 21.80 9.99 -2.89
N GLY A 61 20.86 10.81 -2.45
CA GLY A 61 20.69 12.15 -2.97
C GLY A 61 19.50 12.88 -2.37
N TRP A 62 18.93 13.78 -3.16
CA TRP A 62 17.78 14.60 -2.82
C TRP A 62 16.79 14.61 -3.97
N ASN A 63 15.50 14.67 -3.65
CA ASN A 63 14.42 14.83 -4.62
C ASN A 63 13.44 15.92 -4.15
N SER A 64 13.00 16.77 -5.07
CA SER A 64 12.20 17.96 -4.78
C SER A 64 10.76 17.71 -4.33
N TRP A 65 10.15 16.57 -4.64
CA TRP A 65 8.69 16.44 -4.59
C TRP A 65 8.06 16.58 -3.20
N ASN A 66 8.55 15.87 -2.19
CA ASN A 66 7.89 15.79 -0.88
C ASN A 66 7.73 17.15 -0.19
N HIS A 67 8.76 17.99 -0.27
CA HIS A 67 8.71 19.32 0.34
C HIS A 67 8.17 20.40 -0.59
N PHE A 68 8.56 20.38 -1.87
CA PHE A 68 8.28 21.51 -2.78
C PHE A 68 7.09 21.28 -3.70
N SER A 69 6.75 20.04 -4.02
CA SER A 69 5.80 19.71 -5.09
C SER A 69 6.14 20.50 -6.37
N CYS A 70 5.20 21.20 -7.00
CA CYS A 70 5.48 22.08 -8.15
C CYS A 70 6.16 23.43 -7.80
N ASN A 71 6.41 23.75 -6.52
CA ASN A 71 7.01 25.04 -6.13
C ASN A 71 8.55 25.02 -6.27
N ILE A 72 9.01 24.66 -7.46
CA ILE A 72 10.43 24.54 -7.81
C ILE A 72 10.83 25.53 -8.90
N ASN A 73 12.09 25.96 -8.87
CA ASN A 73 12.71 26.75 -9.93
C ASN A 73 14.22 26.54 -9.91
N GLU A 74 14.91 27.05 -10.93
CA GLU A 74 16.36 26.93 -11.10
C GLU A 74 17.14 27.40 -9.86
N LYS A 75 16.68 28.47 -9.20
CA LYS A 75 17.32 28.98 -7.98
C LYS A 75 17.22 27.97 -6.84
N VAL A 76 16.04 27.39 -6.60
CA VAL A 76 15.85 26.36 -5.57
C VAL A 76 16.78 25.18 -5.82
N ILE A 77 16.85 24.67 -7.05
CA ILE A 77 17.72 23.52 -7.36
C ILE A 77 19.20 23.86 -7.16
N LYS A 78 19.64 25.06 -7.55
CA LYS A 78 21.02 25.53 -7.34
C LYS A 78 21.36 25.66 -5.85
N GLU A 79 20.48 26.29 -5.07
CA GLU A 79 20.67 26.46 -3.62
C GLU A 79 20.67 25.12 -2.88
N THR A 80 19.83 24.18 -3.29
CA THR A 80 19.81 22.81 -2.76
C THR A 80 21.12 22.08 -3.10
N ALA A 81 21.61 22.19 -4.34
CA ALA A 81 22.90 21.63 -4.72
C ALA A 81 24.05 22.23 -3.88
N ASP A 82 24.02 23.55 -3.64
CA ASP A 82 24.98 24.21 -2.75
C ASP A 82 24.85 23.72 -1.30
N ALA A 83 23.63 23.51 -0.81
CA ALA A 83 23.37 22.99 0.53
C ALA A 83 23.93 21.57 0.72
N LEU A 84 23.79 20.66 -0.25
CA LEU A 84 24.41 19.32 -0.18
C LEU A 84 25.94 19.39 -0.02
N VAL A 85 26.58 20.39 -0.63
CA VAL A 85 28.03 20.61 -0.49
C VAL A 85 28.37 21.25 0.85
N THR A 86 27.70 22.34 1.22
CA THR A 86 28.06 23.15 2.40
C THR A 86 27.73 22.44 3.72
N THR A 87 26.65 21.66 3.77
CA THR A 87 26.30 20.83 4.93
C THR A 87 27.21 19.60 5.08
N GLY A 88 27.95 19.23 4.03
CA GLY A 88 28.81 18.06 3.99
C GLY A 88 28.10 16.74 3.65
N LEU A 89 26.80 16.74 3.35
CA LEU A 89 26.06 15.55 2.95
C LEU A 89 26.62 14.89 1.68
N SER A 90 27.07 15.69 0.70
CA SER A 90 27.76 15.18 -0.50
C SER A 90 28.98 14.31 -0.16
N LYS A 91 29.75 14.66 0.88
CA LYS A 91 30.89 13.87 1.36
C LYS A 91 30.49 12.54 1.99
N LEU A 92 29.22 12.38 2.35
CA LEU A 92 28.64 11.14 2.87
C LEU A 92 28.04 10.27 1.75
N GLY A 93 27.98 10.76 0.52
CA GLY A 93 27.48 10.03 -0.64
C GLY A 93 26.20 10.57 -1.26
N TYR A 94 25.54 11.57 -0.64
CA TYR A 94 24.35 12.22 -1.19
C TYR A 94 24.70 13.07 -2.41
N ASN A 95 24.71 12.44 -3.58
CA ASN A 95 25.30 13.01 -4.79
C ASN A 95 24.30 13.29 -5.92
N TYR A 96 23.07 12.78 -5.82
CA TYR A 96 22.01 13.10 -6.79
C TYR A 96 21.18 14.31 -6.34
N VAL A 97 20.86 15.20 -7.28
CA VAL A 97 19.91 16.30 -7.14
C VAL A 97 18.82 16.08 -8.18
N ASN A 98 17.69 15.51 -7.77
CA ASN A 98 16.62 15.12 -8.68
C ASN A 98 15.54 16.21 -8.73
N ILE A 99 15.24 16.67 -9.94
CA ILE A 99 14.11 17.56 -10.21
C ILE A 99 12.91 16.68 -10.52
N ASP A 100 11.89 16.74 -9.66
CA ASP A 100 10.61 16.05 -9.90
C ASP A 100 9.71 16.85 -10.84
N ASP A 101 8.45 16.45 -11.02
CA ASP A 101 7.48 17.03 -11.97
C ASP A 101 7.40 18.58 -11.95
N CYS A 102 6.74 19.16 -12.97
CA CYS A 102 6.49 20.61 -13.14
C CYS A 102 7.70 21.46 -13.60
N TRP A 103 8.75 20.84 -14.16
CA TRP A 103 9.95 21.54 -14.66
C TRP A 103 9.87 21.99 -16.13
N ALA A 104 8.99 21.40 -16.94
CA ALA A 104 8.86 21.66 -18.37
C ALA A 104 7.63 22.53 -18.73
N GLU A 105 7.61 23.03 -19.95
CA GLU A 105 6.43 23.66 -20.55
C GLU A 105 5.32 22.63 -20.78
N LEU A 106 4.06 23.09 -20.81
CA LEU A 106 2.87 22.27 -21.07
C LEU A 106 2.89 21.56 -22.44
N ALA A 107 3.61 22.12 -23.40
CA ALA A 107 3.69 21.61 -24.76
C ALA A 107 5.13 21.35 -25.18
N ARG A 108 5.32 20.31 -25.99
CA ARG A 108 6.56 20.06 -26.73
C ARG A 108 6.78 21.18 -27.76
N ASP A 109 8.03 21.37 -28.19
CA ASP A 109 8.33 22.27 -29.30
C ASP A 109 7.82 21.71 -30.65
N GLN A 110 7.96 22.49 -31.73
CA GLN A 110 7.54 22.08 -33.08
C GLN A 110 8.26 20.84 -33.61
N LYS A 111 9.38 20.43 -33.00
CA LYS A 111 10.14 19.23 -33.35
C LYS A 111 9.80 18.05 -32.43
N GLY A 112 8.88 18.22 -31.48
CA GLY A 112 8.50 17.20 -30.52
C GLY A 112 9.41 17.09 -29.29
N ASN A 113 10.34 18.03 -29.07
CA ASN A 113 11.21 17.98 -27.89
C ASN A 113 10.53 18.52 -26.64
N LEU A 114 10.90 17.99 -25.47
CA LEU A 114 10.61 18.61 -24.18
C LEU A 114 11.30 19.97 -24.07
N VAL A 115 10.58 20.96 -23.53
CA VAL A 115 11.07 22.33 -23.38
C VAL A 115 11.08 22.69 -21.90
N PRO A 116 12.21 23.12 -21.32
CA PRO A 116 12.25 23.61 -19.95
C PRO A 116 11.35 24.84 -19.79
N LYS A 117 10.62 24.92 -18.67
CA LYS A 117 9.70 26.02 -18.41
C LYS A 117 10.47 27.33 -18.25
N LYS A 118 10.37 28.27 -19.18
CA LYS A 118 11.23 29.46 -19.22
C LYS A 118 11.09 30.36 -18.00
N SER A 119 9.90 30.39 -17.39
CA SER A 119 9.63 31.23 -16.23
C SER A 119 10.28 30.72 -14.93
N THR A 120 10.56 29.42 -14.82
CA THR A 120 11.17 28.81 -13.63
C THR A 120 12.57 28.27 -13.89
N PHE A 121 12.91 27.91 -15.13
CA PHE A 121 14.22 27.43 -15.59
C PHE A 121 14.75 28.27 -16.76
N PRO A 122 14.98 29.58 -16.56
CA PRO A 122 15.33 30.51 -17.63
C PRO A 122 16.64 30.17 -18.35
N SER A 123 17.60 29.53 -17.68
CA SER A 123 18.87 29.12 -18.29
C SER A 123 18.77 27.78 -19.05
N GLY A 124 17.66 27.07 -18.92
CA GLY A 124 17.47 25.71 -19.43
C GLY A 124 18.16 24.63 -18.59
N ILE A 125 17.80 23.36 -18.84
CA ILE A 125 18.24 22.23 -18.03
C ILE A 125 19.73 21.90 -18.22
N LYS A 126 20.27 22.03 -19.44
CA LYS A 126 21.71 21.82 -19.69
C LYS A 126 22.59 22.74 -18.83
N ALA A 127 22.26 24.03 -18.74
CA ALA A 127 23.01 24.97 -17.92
C ALA A 127 22.89 24.65 -16.42
N LEU A 128 21.73 24.16 -15.98
CA LEU A 128 21.53 23.68 -14.62
C LEU A 128 22.33 22.41 -14.33
N ALA A 129 22.38 21.46 -15.27
CA ALA A 129 23.20 20.26 -15.17
C ALA A 129 24.68 20.62 -15.03
N ASP A 130 25.19 21.51 -15.90
CA ASP A 130 26.57 22.00 -15.83
C ASP A 130 26.88 22.65 -14.46
N TYR A 131 25.93 23.41 -13.90
CA TYR A 131 26.08 23.97 -12.56
C TYR A 131 26.19 22.88 -11.50
N VAL A 132 25.27 21.91 -11.48
CA VAL A 132 25.25 20.81 -10.52
C VAL A 132 26.52 19.95 -10.64
N HIS A 133 26.95 19.65 -11.87
CA HIS A 133 28.21 18.94 -12.13
C HIS A 133 29.44 19.72 -11.66
N SER A 134 29.45 21.05 -11.77
CA SER A 134 30.55 21.89 -11.26
C SER A 134 30.74 21.78 -9.74
N LYS A 135 29.72 21.31 -9.02
CA LYS A 135 29.74 21.03 -7.57
C LYS A 135 30.16 19.60 -7.24
N GLY A 136 30.46 18.78 -8.24
CA GLY A 136 30.75 17.35 -8.08
C GLY A 136 29.50 16.49 -7.83
N LEU A 137 28.31 17.05 -8.06
CA LEU A 137 27.03 16.37 -7.90
C LEU A 137 26.51 15.89 -9.26
N LYS A 138 25.40 15.15 -9.25
CA LYS A 138 24.71 14.57 -10.41
C LYS A 138 23.30 15.12 -10.50
N LEU A 139 22.84 15.49 -11.70
CA LEU A 139 21.49 16.02 -11.90
C LEU A 139 20.55 14.91 -12.36
N GLY A 140 19.45 14.73 -11.65
CA GLY A 140 18.34 13.89 -12.07
C GLY A 140 17.15 14.69 -12.58
N ILE A 141 16.33 14.04 -13.40
CA ILE A 141 15.11 14.61 -13.95
C ILE A 141 13.97 13.62 -13.88
N TYR A 142 12.76 14.15 -13.94
CA TYR A 142 11.52 13.40 -13.97
C TYR A 142 10.90 13.36 -15.36
N SER A 143 10.33 12.20 -15.72
CA SER A 143 9.40 12.05 -16.82
C SER A 143 8.41 10.92 -16.53
N ASP A 144 7.51 10.64 -17.46
CA ASP A 144 6.40 9.71 -17.28
C ASP A 144 6.20 8.81 -18.51
N ALA A 145 5.82 7.56 -18.30
CA ALA A 145 5.57 6.57 -19.35
C ALA A 145 4.25 6.78 -20.11
N GLY A 146 3.43 7.76 -19.77
CA GLY A 146 2.21 8.14 -20.48
C GLY A 146 2.34 9.38 -21.36
N TYR A 147 1.20 9.91 -21.78
CA TYR A 147 1.12 11.11 -22.63
C TYR A 147 1.36 12.41 -21.85
N LEU A 148 1.04 12.42 -20.55
CA LEU A 148 1.17 13.55 -19.64
C LEU A 148 1.73 13.05 -18.30
N THR A 149 2.49 13.89 -17.62
CA THR A 149 2.96 13.59 -16.27
C THR A 149 1.81 13.52 -15.26
N CYS A 150 2.07 12.98 -14.07
CA CYS A 150 1.06 12.84 -13.02
C CYS A 150 0.35 14.16 -12.67
N SER A 151 1.07 15.28 -12.62
CA SER A 151 0.47 16.61 -12.41
C SER A 151 -0.32 17.13 -13.62
N LYS A 152 -0.16 16.52 -14.80
CA LYS A 152 -0.65 17.00 -16.10
C LYS A 152 -0.12 18.38 -16.51
N THR A 153 0.97 18.82 -15.89
CA THR A 153 1.57 20.14 -16.16
C THR A 153 2.64 20.13 -17.24
N MET A 154 3.06 18.94 -17.69
CA MET A 154 3.98 18.77 -18.80
C MET A 154 3.76 17.44 -19.55
N PRO A 155 4.25 17.32 -20.79
CA PRO A 155 4.18 16.09 -21.57
C PRO A 155 4.94 14.93 -20.92
N GLY A 156 4.37 13.73 -20.98
CA GLY A 156 5.08 12.47 -20.73
C GLY A 156 5.80 11.98 -21.99
N SER A 157 6.56 10.90 -21.89
CA SER A 157 7.45 10.37 -22.94
C SER A 157 6.82 9.31 -23.85
N LEU A 158 5.56 8.93 -23.67
CA LEU A 158 4.93 7.90 -24.49
C LEU A 158 4.97 8.27 -25.99
N GLY A 159 5.63 7.43 -26.80
CA GLY A 159 5.83 7.65 -28.23
C GLY A 159 7.00 8.58 -28.59
N HIS A 160 7.69 9.13 -27.60
CA HIS A 160 8.84 10.04 -27.75
C HIS A 160 10.10 9.52 -27.01
N GLU A 161 10.11 8.27 -26.55
CA GLU A 161 11.11 7.77 -25.61
C GLU A 161 12.55 7.88 -26.14
N GLU A 162 12.78 7.55 -27.42
CA GLU A 162 14.12 7.66 -28.04
C GLU A 162 14.58 9.11 -28.19
N GLN A 163 13.66 10.03 -28.50
CA GLN A 163 13.93 11.46 -28.61
C GLN A 163 14.21 12.08 -27.23
N ASP A 164 13.41 11.74 -26.22
CA ASP A 164 13.55 12.26 -24.87
C ASP A 164 14.81 11.72 -24.20
N ALA A 165 15.11 10.42 -24.34
CA ALA A 165 16.36 9.84 -23.83
C ALA A 165 17.60 10.51 -24.42
N LYS A 166 17.57 10.83 -25.73
CA LYS A 166 18.64 11.60 -26.38
C LYS A 166 18.74 13.02 -25.82
N THR A 167 17.61 13.69 -25.63
CA THR A 167 17.54 15.04 -25.04
C THR A 167 18.12 15.04 -23.63
N PHE A 168 17.76 14.06 -22.79
CA PHE A 168 18.31 13.91 -21.44
C PHE A 168 19.83 13.69 -21.45
N ALA A 169 20.33 12.88 -22.38
CA ALA A 169 21.77 12.67 -22.55
C ALA A 169 22.49 13.95 -23.01
N GLU A 170 21.93 14.69 -23.97
CA GLU A 170 22.45 15.98 -24.43
C GLU A 170 22.47 17.05 -23.33
N TRP A 171 21.45 17.04 -22.46
CA TRP A 171 21.40 17.92 -21.28
C TRP A 171 22.35 17.50 -20.16
N GLY A 172 22.92 16.29 -20.21
CA GLY A 172 23.82 15.79 -19.17
C GLY A 172 23.11 15.21 -17.95
N ILE A 173 21.86 14.77 -18.08
CA ILE A 173 21.12 14.11 -17.00
C ILE A 173 21.80 12.79 -16.59
N ASP A 174 21.79 12.50 -15.29
CA ASP A 174 22.43 11.34 -14.67
C ASP A 174 21.42 10.34 -14.09
N TYR A 175 20.19 10.78 -13.83
CA TYR A 175 19.12 10.00 -13.20
C TYR A 175 17.79 10.35 -13.84
N LEU A 176 16.99 9.33 -14.18
CA LEU A 176 15.61 9.47 -14.64
C LEU A 176 14.67 8.78 -13.65
N LYS A 177 13.80 9.55 -12.99
CA LYS A 177 12.59 9.04 -12.35
C LYS A 177 11.51 8.93 -13.42
N TYR A 178 10.98 7.73 -13.64
CA TYR A 178 10.07 7.44 -14.75
C TYR A 178 8.75 6.85 -14.25
N ASP A 179 7.77 7.73 -14.10
CA ASP A 179 6.43 7.41 -13.58
C ASP A 179 5.53 6.75 -14.63
N ASN A 180 4.28 6.47 -14.28
CA ASN A 180 3.35 5.69 -15.09
C ASN A 180 1.91 6.26 -15.11
N CYS A 181 1.77 7.59 -15.09
CA CYS A 181 0.48 8.28 -15.17
C CYS A 181 -0.03 8.43 -16.62
N ASN A 182 -1.32 8.77 -16.81
CA ASN A 182 -1.94 9.15 -18.09
C ASN A 182 -1.54 8.31 -19.32
N THR A 183 -1.59 6.99 -19.17
CA THR A 183 -1.11 6.04 -20.19
C THR A 183 -2.17 5.72 -21.24
N ASP A 184 -1.76 5.02 -22.29
CA ASP A 184 -2.64 4.44 -23.32
C ASP A 184 -3.38 3.17 -22.88
N GLY A 185 -3.31 2.81 -21.59
CA GLY A 185 -3.89 1.58 -21.05
C GLY A 185 -3.05 0.32 -21.29
N SER A 186 -1.91 0.41 -21.99
CA SER A 186 -0.97 -0.72 -22.06
C SER A 186 -0.34 -1.02 -20.69
N ARG A 187 0.40 -2.12 -20.56
CA ARG A 187 1.02 -2.50 -19.28
C ARG A 187 2.39 -1.84 -19.11
N PRO A 188 2.82 -1.50 -17.87
CA PRO A 188 4.19 -1.05 -17.58
C PRO A 188 5.28 -1.98 -18.15
N THR A 189 5.04 -3.30 -18.14
CA THR A 189 5.93 -4.31 -18.72
C THR A 189 6.09 -4.22 -20.25
N VAL A 190 5.26 -3.40 -20.92
CA VAL A 190 5.38 -3.08 -22.35
C VAL A 190 6.10 -1.74 -22.53
N ARG A 191 5.75 -0.72 -21.75
CA ARG A 191 6.27 0.64 -21.89
C ARG A 191 7.69 0.83 -21.34
N TYR A 192 7.99 0.34 -20.14
CA TYR A 192 9.31 0.51 -19.53
C TYR A 192 10.47 -0.07 -20.35
N PRO A 193 10.33 -1.23 -21.01
CA PRO A 193 11.36 -1.71 -21.94
C PRO A 193 11.66 -0.75 -23.10
N VAL A 194 10.69 0.07 -23.55
CA VAL A 194 10.90 1.05 -24.63
C VAL A 194 11.86 2.14 -24.17
N MET A 195 11.55 2.78 -23.03
CA MET A 195 12.45 3.79 -22.44
C MET A 195 13.80 3.19 -22.06
N THR A 196 13.84 1.97 -21.53
CA THR A 196 15.10 1.28 -21.21
C THR A 196 16.03 1.17 -22.43
N ARG A 197 15.48 0.75 -23.58
CA ARG A 197 16.24 0.67 -24.83
C ARG A 197 16.68 2.04 -25.33
N ALA A 198 15.82 3.04 -25.20
CA ALA A 198 16.12 4.42 -25.56
C ALA A 198 17.31 4.97 -24.75
N LEU A 199 17.29 4.78 -23.42
CA LEU A 199 18.39 5.18 -22.53
C LEU A 199 19.71 4.49 -22.90
N MET A 200 19.68 3.18 -23.21
CA MET A 200 20.87 2.44 -23.64
C MET A 200 21.46 2.94 -24.97
N LYS A 201 20.62 3.49 -25.85
CA LYS A 201 21.06 4.07 -27.14
C LYS A 201 21.50 5.54 -27.04
N SER A 202 21.13 6.24 -25.96
CA SER A 202 21.34 7.68 -25.82
C SER A 202 22.82 8.10 -25.80
N GLY A 203 23.75 7.17 -25.54
CA GLY A 203 25.19 7.43 -25.47
C GLY A 203 25.66 7.96 -24.10
N ARG A 204 24.76 8.13 -23.12
CA ARG A 204 25.09 8.48 -21.73
C ARG A 204 24.44 7.48 -20.77
N PRO A 205 25.19 6.86 -19.84
CA PRO A 205 24.60 6.09 -18.76
C PRO A 205 23.71 6.98 -17.87
N ILE A 206 22.42 6.66 -17.78
CA ILE A 206 21.43 7.34 -16.95
C ILE A 206 20.83 6.31 -15.99
N PHE A 207 20.80 6.63 -14.69
CA PHE A 207 20.17 5.78 -13.68
C PHE A 207 18.66 5.75 -13.91
N HIS A 208 18.08 4.57 -14.14
CA HIS A 208 16.67 4.44 -14.50
C HIS A 208 15.84 3.93 -13.32
N SER A 209 14.99 4.79 -12.77
CA SER A 209 14.11 4.50 -11.64
C SER A 209 12.68 4.31 -12.10
N LEU A 210 12.19 3.07 -12.06
CA LEU A 210 10.83 2.71 -12.51
C LEU A 210 9.82 3.03 -11.42
N CYS A 211 8.77 3.80 -11.72
CA CYS A 211 7.76 4.16 -10.73
C CYS A 211 6.34 3.86 -11.23
N GLU A 212 5.82 2.70 -10.85
CA GLU A 212 4.44 2.27 -11.09
C GLU A 212 3.72 1.87 -9.79
N TRP A 213 4.11 2.50 -8.67
CA TRP A 213 3.49 2.35 -7.34
C TRP A 213 3.42 0.92 -6.76
N GLY A 214 4.24 0.00 -7.29
CA GLY A 214 4.18 -1.41 -6.89
C GLY A 214 2.99 -2.18 -7.46
N ASP A 215 2.16 -1.56 -8.31
CA ASP A 215 0.88 -2.07 -8.78
C ASP A 215 1.03 -3.44 -9.45
N MET A 216 2.05 -3.62 -10.28
CA MET A 216 2.34 -4.87 -10.97
C MET A 216 3.54 -5.62 -10.38
N HIS A 217 3.91 -5.32 -9.14
CA HIS A 217 4.99 -5.98 -8.40
C HIS A 217 6.32 -5.92 -9.16
N PRO A 218 6.87 -4.71 -9.39
CA PRO A 218 7.99 -4.49 -10.29
C PRO A 218 9.28 -5.10 -9.76
N ALA A 219 9.35 -5.46 -8.47
CA ALA A 219 10.42 -6.31 -7.96
C ALA A 219 10.55 -7.67 -8.65
N LEU A 220 9.46 -8.19 -9.23
CA LEU A 220 9.47 -9.47 -9.93
C LEU A 220 10.00 -9.37 -11.38
N TRP A 221 10.00 -8.19 -12.00
CA TRP A 221 10.31 -8.03 -13.42
C TRP A 221 11.14 -6.79 -13.80
N GLY A 222 11.37 -5.87 -12.87
CA GLY A 222 12.03 -4.57 -13.09
C GLY A 222 13.56 -4.65 -13.14
N SER A 223 14.16 -5.67 -12.51
CA SER A 223 15.61 -5.90 -12.49
C SER A 223 16.31 -5.87 -13.87
N PRO A 224 15.75 -6.42 -14.95
CA PRO A 224 16.36 -6.27 -16.27
C PRO A 224 16.18 -4.88 -16.89
N LEU A 225 15.26 -4.03 -16.39
CA LEU A 225 14.81 -2.80 -17.06
C LEU A 225 15.30 -1.51 -16.37
N GLY A 226 15.52 -1.54 -15.06
CA GLY A 226 15.84 -0.37 -14.25
C GLY A 226 16.93 -0.63 -13.21
N ASN A 227 17.49 0.45 -12.69
CA ASN A 227 18.43 0.43 -11.57
C ASN A 227 17.72 0.51 -10.21
N SER A 228 16.46 0.95 -10.19
CA SER A 228 15.54 0.80 -9.06
C SER A 228 14.08 0.70 -9.54
N TRP A 229 13.20 0.23 -8.67
CA TRP A 229 11.77 0.17 -8.95
C TRP A 229 10.93 0.39 -7.68
N ARG A 230 9.86 1.18 -7.84
CA ARG A 230 8.88 1.49 -6.78
C ARG A 230 8.17 0.22 -6.31
N THR A 231 8.27 -0.13 -5.03
CA THR A 231 7.59 -1.32 -4.46
C THR A 231 6.31 -1.01 -3.70
N THR A 232 5.97 0.27 -3.55
CA THR A 232 4.92 0.76 -2.65
C THR A 232 4.16 1.92 -3.28
N SER A 233 3.05 2.34 -2.68
CA SER A 233 2.44 3.65 -2.97
C SER A 233 3.35 4.81 -2.52
N ASP A 234 2.97 6.03 -2.89
CA ASP A 234 3.68 7.25 -2.47
C ASP A 234 3.70 7.36 -0.94
N ILE A 235 4.88 7.65 -0.39
CA ILE A 235 5.04 7.87 1.04
C ILE A 235 4.50 9.26 1.42
N ASN A 236 4.02 9.37 2.65
CA ASN A 236 3.82 10.65 3.31
C ASN A 236 4.57 10.66 4.64
N ASP A 237 4.83 11.86 5.14
CA ASP A 237 5.50 12.09 6.42
C ASP A 237 4.60 11.76 7.61
N SER A 238 4.34 10.47 7.82
CA SER A 238 3.63 9.93 8.97
C SER A 238 4.12 8.53 9.31
N TRP A 239 3.98 8.17 10.59
CA TRP A 239 4.39 6.86 11.09
C TRP A 239 3.71 5.69 10.37
N LEU A 240 2.41 5.80 10.10
CA LEU A 240 1.66 4.73 9.44
C LEU A 240 2.05 4.56 7.97
N SER A 241 2.26 5.64 7.24
CA SER A 241 2.70 5.53 5.85
C SER A 241 4.10 4.94 5.76
N MET A 242 5.00 5.34 6.67
CA MET A 242 6.34 4.77 6.74
C MET A 242 6.28 3.25 7.04
N LEU A 243 5.49 2.82 8.04
CA LEU A 243 5.33 1.40 8.36
C LEU A 243 4.70 0.61 7.21
N ALA A 244 3.64 1.14 6.59
CA ALA A 244 2.99 0.47 5.47
C ALA A 244 3.96 0.26 4.29
N ASN A 245 4.76 1.28 3.96
CA ASN A 245 5.77 1.18 2.91
C ASN A 245 6.91 0.21 3.28
N ALA A 246 7.34 0.23 4.55
CA ALA A 246 8.34 -0.71 5.06
C ALA A 246 7.87 -2.17 4.93
N ASP A 247 6.65 -2.47 5.39
CA ASP A 247 6.07 -3.82 5.36
C ASP A 247 5.89 -4.33 3.92
N MET A 248 5.39 -3.47 3.01
CA MET A 248 5.26 -3.81 1.60
C MET A 248 6.63 -4.08 0.94
N ASN A 249 7.64 -3.29 1.27
CA ASN A 249 8.98 -3.46 0.72
C ASN A 249 9.69 -4.70 1.26
N GLU A 250 9.47 -5.07 2.52
CA GLU A 250 10.03 -6.28 3.14
C GLU A 250 9.69 -7.53 2.31
N PHE A 251 8.47 -7.60 1.77
CA PHE A 251 8.03 -8.70 0.92
C PHE A 251 9.01 -8.96 -0.24
N TYR A 252 9.56 -7.89 -0.81
CA TYR A 252 10.43 -7.93 -1.98
C TYR A 252 11.92 -7.87 -1.64
N ALA A 253 12.32 -7.90 -0.36
CA ALA A 253 13.70 -7.68 0.05
C ALA A 253 14.73 -8.58 -0.68
N GLU A 254 14.34 -9.78 -1.09
CA GLU A 254 15.19 -10.72 -1.83
C GLU A 254 15.52 -10.29 -3.28
N HIS A 255 14.79 -9.32 -3.82
CA HIS A 255 14.99 -8.80 -5.17
C HIS A 255 15.97 -7.62 -5.24
N ALA A 256 16.29 -7.00 -4.09
CA ALA A 256 17.23 -5.91 -3.99
C ALA A 256 18.68 -6.44 -4.04
N ARG A 257 19.45 -6.02 -5.05
CA ARG A 257 20.84 -6.47 -5.28
C ARG A 257 21.64 -5.43 -6.07
N PRO A 258 22.99 -5.49 -6.08
CA PRO A 258 23.80 -4.61 -6.91
C PRO A 258 23.30 -4.55 -8.37
N GLY A 259 23.03 -3.34 -8.84
CA GLY A 259 22.45 -3.06 -10.15
C GLY A 259 20.92 -2.88 -10.17
N GLY A 260 20.20 -3.17 -9.08
CA GLY A 260 18.74 -3.08 -9.00
C GLY A 260 18.19 -3.07 -7.57
N TRP A 261 17.55 -1.97 -7.16
CA TRP A 261 17.10 -1.76 -5.77
C TRP A 261 15.59 -1.55 -5.67
N ASN A 262 14.97 -2.14 -4.65
CA ASN A 262 13.61 -1.80 -4.29
C ASN A 262 13.55 -0.37 -3.76
N ASP A 263 12.55 0.38 -4.20
CA ASP A 263 12.34 1.77 -3.82
C ASP A 263 10.99 1.93 -3.10
N PRO A 264 10.96 1.90 -1.75
CA PRO A 264 9.76 2.18 -0.93
C PRO A 264 9.37 3.66 -0.88
N ASP A 265 9.94 4.49 -1.75
CA ASP A 265 9.81 5.95 -1.83
C ASP A 265 10.76 6.74 -0.92
N MET A 266 10.76 8.06 -1.08
CA MET A 266 11.76 8.98 -0.53
C MET A 266 11.79 8.99 1.01
N LEU A 267 12.89 9.49 1.56
CA LEU A 267 13.00 9.75 3.00
C LEU A 267 12.23 11.01 3.36
N GLU A 268 11.33 10.87 4.33
CA GLU A 268 10.53 11.96 4.91
C GLU A 268 11.23 12.65 6.11
N VAL A 269 12.47 12.23 6.40
CA VAL A 269 13.23 12.69 7.55
C VAL A 269 13.41 14.21 7.52
N GLY A 270 12.73 14.88 8.46
CA GLY A 270 12.79 16.34 8.62
C GLY A 270 11.67 17.12 7.94
N ASN A 271 10.59 16.49 7.47
CA ASN A 271 9.42 17.18 6.92
C ASN A 271 8.39 17.62 7.98
N GLY A 272 8.54 17.19 9.24
CA GLY A 272 7.82 17.68 10.42
C GLY A 272 6.60 16.87 10.89
N GLY A 273 6.26 15.77 10.20
CA GLY A 273 5.12 14.91 10.48
C GLY A 273 5.39 13.69 11.38
N MET A 274 6.67 13.38 11.67
CA MET A 274 7.07 12.34 12.61
C MET A 274 7.97 12.87 13.72
N THR A 275 8.02 12.15 14.84
CA THR A 275 8.95 12.43 15.95
C THR A 275 10.38 12.06 15.58
N LYS A 276 11.36 12.53 16.38
CA LYS A 276 12.77 12.19 16.21
C LYS A 276 13.01 10.67 16.20
N ASP A 277 12.40 9.94 17.13
CA ASP A 277 12.59 8.49 17.24
C ASP A 277 11.95 7.75 16.07
N GLU A 278 10.79 8.21 15.60
CA GLU A 278 10.16 7.67 14.39
C GLU A 278 11.01 7.92 13.15
N TYR A 279 11.65 9.10 13.02
CA TYR A 279 12.61 9.36 11.95
C TYR A 279 13.88 8.53 12.04
N ILE A 280 14.37 8.24 13.25
CA ILE A 280 15.49 7.31 13.45
C ILE A 280 15.10 5.93 12.92
N VAL A 281 13.89 5.45 13.21
CA VAL A 281 13.38 4.17 12.70
C VAL A 281 13.24 4.21 11.18
N HIS A 282 12.61 5.25 10.62
CA HIS A 282 12.45 5.44 9.17
C HIS A 282 13.80 5.30 8.44
N PHE A 283 14.78 6.13 8.83
CA PHE A 283 16.10 6.12 8.22
C PHE A 283 16.81 4.76 8.37
N SER A 284 16.66 4.11 9.53
CA SER A 284 17.25 2.80 9.79
C SER A 284 16.65 1.69 8.93
N ILE A 285 15.32 1.70 8.73
CA ILE A 285 14.62 0.71 7.89
C ILE A 285 15.01 0.88 6.42
N TRP A 286 15.08 2.12 5.93
CA TRP A 286 15.54 2.39 4.56
C TRP A 286 16.99 1.94 4.36
N ALA A 287 17.83 2.16 5.38
CA ALA A 287 19.22 1.76 5.32
C ALA A 287 19.39 0.23 5.27
N ILE A 288 18.75 -0.51 6.17
CA ILE A 288 18.87 -1.97 6.24
C ILE A 288 18.21 -2.67 5.06
N SER A 289 17.14 -2.10 4.50
CA SER A 289 16.46 -2.63 3.31
C SER A 289 17.17 -2.33 2.00
N LYS A 290 18.31 -1.63 2.03
CA LYS A 290 19.06 -1.21 0.84
C LYS A 290 18.23 -0.34 -0.13
N ALA A 291 17.30 0.44 0.42
CA ALA A 291 16.51 1.39 -0.35
C ALA A 291 17.38 2.59 -0.81
N PRO A 292 16.99 3.27 -1.91
CA PRO A 292 17.46 4.63 -2.20
C PRO A 292 17.35 5.56 -0.99
N LEU A 293 18.44 6.25 -0.63
CA LEU A 293 18.41 7.28 0.41
C LEU A 293 18.26 8.66 -0.25
N LEU A 294 17.07 8.92 -0.79
CA LEU A 294 16.71 10.21 -1.38
C LEU A 294 16.03 11.09 -0.33
N LEU A 295 16.68 12.17 0.08
CA LEU A 295 16.13 13.14 1.03
C LEU A 295 14.98 13.92 0.37
N GLY A 296 13.81 13.94 1.01
CA GLY A 296 12.63 14.67 0.54
C GLY A 296 12.40 16.03 1.23
N CYS A 297 13.22 16.42 2.21
CA CYS A 297 13.06 17.66 2.97
C CYS A 297 13.82 18.86 2.38
N ASP A 298 13.55 20.07 2.89
CA ASP A 298 14.33 21.26 2.53
C ASP A 298 15.68 21.26 3.24
N ILE A 299 16.69 20.71 2.56
CA ILE A 299 18.05 20.60 3.10
C ILE A 299 18.75 21.97 3.28
N ARG A 300 18.20 23.05 2.74
CA ARG A 300 18.74 24.41 2.94
C ARG A 300 18.45 24.90 4.36
N ASN A 301 17.51 24.27 5.06
CA ASN A 301 17.06 24.65 6.39
C ASN A 301 16.79 23.43 7.30
N MET A 302 17.77 22.54 7.46
CA MET A 302 17.63 21.39 8.36
C MET A 302 17.87 21.75 9.82
N THR A 303 17.09 21.12 10.70
CA THR A 303 17.38 21.13 12.12
C THR A 303 18.62 20.30 12.43
N LYS A 304 19.25 20.57 13.57
CA LYS A 304 20.36 19.75 14.08
C LYS A 304 19.95 18.29 14.25
N GLU A 305 18.72 18.04 14.71
CA GLU A 305 18.18 16.69 14.90
C GLU A 305 18.04 15.93 13.59
N THR A 306 17.50 16.57 12.54
CA THR A 306 17.43 16.00 11.20
C THR A 306 18.82 15.63 10.70
N MET A 307 19.79 16.55 10.86
CA MET A 307 21.18 16.29 10.46
C MET A 307 21.84 15.15 11.25
N GLU A 308 21.56 15.00 12.55
CA GLU A 308 22.06 13.87 13.35
C GLU A 308 21.61 12.51 12.77
N ILE A 309 20.40 12.45 12.21
CA ILE A 309 19.84 11.23 11.62
C ILE A 309 20.45 10.99 10.25
N VAL A 310 20.28 11.93 9.32
CA VAL A 310 20.65 11.72 7.91
C VAL A 310 22.16 11.76 7.66
N ALA A 311 22.95 12.30 8.59
CA ALA A 311 24.41 12.27 8.51
C ALA A 311 25.05 11.08 9.26
N ASN A 312 24.25 10.14 9.78
CA ASN A 312 24.75 9.01 10.54
C ASN A 312 25.54 8.03 9.65
N LYS A 313 26.87 8.10 9.76
CA LYS A 313 27.82 7.30 8.95
C LYS A 313 27.67 5.80 9.14
N GLU A 314 27.28 5.33 10.33
CA GLU A 314 27.15 3.91 10.61
C GLU A 314 25.92 3.33 9.90
N VAL A 315 24.79 4.05 9.97
CA VAL A 315 23.56 3.68 9.28
C VAL A 315 23.73 3.77 7.75
N ILE A 316 24.38 4.83 7.26
CA ILE A 316 24.74 4.95 5.83
C ILE A 316 25.64 3.79 5.37
N ALA A 317 26.62 3.39 6.20
CA ALA A 317 27.49 2.27 5.86
C ALA A 317 26.73 0.94 5.76
N ILE A 318 25.68 0.74 6.57
CA ILE A 318 24.78 -0.41 6.42
C ILE A 318 24.12 -0.38 5.04
N ASN A 319 23.60 0.76 4.59
CA ASN A 319 22.98 0.89 3.27
C ASN A 319 24.00 0.67 2.14
N GLN A 320 25.14 1.34 2.19
CA GLN A 320 26.15 1.40 1.13
C GLN A 320 27.16 0.24 1.15
N GLY A 321 27.02 -0.72 2.07
CA GLY A 321 28.01 -1.74 2.44
C GLY A 321 28.98 -2.22 1.35
N ASN A 322 30.28 -1.96 1.57
CA ASN A 322 31.42 -2.57 0.88
C ASN A 322 31.75 -3.95 1.49
N LYS A 323 32.14 -4.93 0.66
CA LYS A 323 32.40 -6.36 0.97
C LYS A 323 33.46 -6.66 2.09
N GLN A 324 34.03 -5.69 2.81
CA GLN A 324 35.24 -5.90 3.63
C GLN A 324 35.11 -5.74 5.17
N ARG A 325 33.92 -5.48 5.76
CA ARG A 325 33.80 -5.30 7.23
C ARG A 325 32.57 -5.97 7.86
N ASN A 326 32.35 -7.26 7.60
CA ASN A 326 31.15 -7.98 8.06
C ASN A 326 31.33 -8.87 9.30
N PHE A 327 32.25 -8.56 10.22
CA PHE A 327 32.31 -9.27 11.51
C PHE A 327 32.29 -8.33 12.73
N ASP A 328 33.06 -7.24 12.68
CA ASP A 328 33.13 -6.30 13.82
C ASP A 328 31.85 -5.45 13.98
N GLN A 329 31.15 -5.14 12.89
CA GLN A 329 29.91 -4.34 12.92
C GLN A 329 28.68 -5.15 13.37
N ALA A 330 28.64 -6.46 13.08
CA ALA A 330 27.60 -7.35 13.58
C ALA A 330 27.64 -7.47 15.12
N MET A 331 28.85 -7.39 15.70
CA MET A 331 29.03 -7.37 17.16
C MET A 331 28.65 -6.02 17.80
N ALA A 332 28.82 -4.90 17.09
CA ALA A 332 28.34 -3.59 17.54
C ALA A 332 26.81 -3.51 17.58
N LEU A 333 26.14 -4.14 16.59
CA LEU A 333 24.67 -4.27 16.54
C LEU A 333 24.12 -5.06 17.74
N LEU A 334 24.77 -6.15 18.14
CA LEU A 334 24.38 -6.89 19.34
C LEU A 334 24.42 -6.01 20.61
N GLY A 335 25.41 -5.13 20.71
CA GLY A 335 25.55 -4.18 21.82
C GLY A 335 24.50 -3.05 21.83
N PHE A 336 24.06 -2.58 20.66
CA PHE A 336 23.03 -1.55 20.53
C PHE A 336 21.62 -2.11 20.80
N PHE A 337 21.32 -3.31 20.31
CA PHE A 337 20.04 -4.00 20.58
C PHE A 337 19.90 -4.40 22.06
N ILE A 338 20.99 -4.81 22.72
CA ILE A 338 20.97 -5.07 24.18
C ILE A 338 20.61 -3.80 24.95
N ARG A 339 21.11 -2.63 24.53
CA ARG A 339 20.80 -1.34 25.19
C ARG A 339 19.33 -0.92 25.03
N ILE A 340 18.73 -1.12 23.85
CA ILE A 340 17.31 -0.84 23.60
C ILE A 340 16.39 -1.79 24.39
N ILE A 341 16.76 -3.07 24.48
CA ILE A 341 15.99 -4.07 25.24
C ILE A 341 16.12 -3.84 26.77
N THR A 342 17.29 -3.38 27.25
CA THR A 342 17.43 -3.01 28.67
C THR A 342 16.71 -1.71 29.04
N PHE A 343 16.44 -0.80 28.11
CA PHE A 343 15.71 0.44 28.41
C PHE A 343 14.18 0.25 28.47
N THR A 344 13.67 -0.83 27.88
CA THR A 344 12.23 -1.17 27.87
C THR A 344 11.81 -2.08 29.02
N LEU A 345 12.75 -2.66 29.79
CA LEU A 345 12.44 -3.58 30.90
C LEU A 345 12.50 -2.95 32.32
N SER A 346 12.77 -1.65 32.46
CA SER A 346 12.97 -1.01 33.78
C SER A 346 11.97 0.09 34.17
N LEU A 347 10.78 0.15 33.56
CA LEU A 347 9.69 1.00 34.07
C LEU A 347 8.33 0.32 34.00
N SER A 348 8.11 -0.61 34.92
CA SER A 348 6.78 -0.93 35.43
C SER A 348 6.54 -0.15 36.73
N LEU A 349 5.80 0.96 36.66
CA LEU A 349 4.75 1.40 37.60
C LEU A 349 4.53 2.93 37.48
N SER A 350 3.24 3.28 37.46
CA SER A 350 2.63 4.63 37.54
C SER A 350 3.03 5.66 36.47
N LEU A 351 2.15 5.86 35.49
CA LEU A 351 1.31 7.07 35.47
C LEU A 351 0.14 6.89 34.48
N THR A 352 -1.04 6.72 35.05
CA THR A 352 -2.29 7.22 34.48
C THR A 352 -2.12 8.73 34.23
N GLN A 353 -2.66 9.24 33.10
CA GLN A 353 -2.72 10.65 32.67
C GLN A 353 -1.46 11.26 32.01
N VAL A 354 -1.18 10.93 30.74
CA VAL A 354 -0.81 11.89 29.67
C VAL A 354 -1.13 11.24 28.32
N VAL A 355 -2.41 11.09 27.99
CA VAL A 355 -2.85 10.78 26.63
C VAL A 355 -4.00 11.73 26.32
N ASP A 356 -3.67 13.00 26.15
CA ASP A 356 -4.57 13.96 25.53
C ASP A 356 -3.76 15.10 24.94
N GLY A 357 -3.95 15.30 23.63
CA GLY A 357 -3.60 16.54 22.96
C GLY A 357 -2.30 16.53 22.15
N PHE A 358 -2.27 15.84 21.00
CA PHE A 358 -1.61 16.39 19.80
C PHE A 358 -2.40 15.96 18.56
N GLN A 359 -3.32 16.84 18.14
CA GLN A 359 -4.06 16.72 16.89
C GLN A 359 -3.27 17.32 15.71
N SER A 360 -3.10 16.47 14.70
CA SER A 360 -3.27 16.72 13.25
C SER A 360 -2.16 17.41 12.44
N ARG A 361 -1.67 16.70 11.41
CA ARG A 361 -2.15 16.89 10.01
C ARG A 361 -1.77 15.72 9.07
N MET A 362 -2.69 15.43 8.15
CA MET A 362 -2.65 14.62 6.91
C MET A 362 -3.02 13.13 6.84
N LEU A 363 -3.32 12.42 7.93
CA LEU A 363 -4.05 11.13 7.85
C LEU A 363 -5.05 11.00 9.01
N MET A 364 -6.26 10.49 8.77
CA MET A 364 -7.17 10.04 9.83
C MET A 364 -6.62 8.73 10.43
N ASN A 365 -5.60 8.83 11.27
CA ASN A 365 -5.15 7.73 12.11
C ASN A 365 -6.04 7.64 13.36
N ASN A 366 -7.29 7.19 13.19
CA ASN A 366 -8.20 6.97 14.33
C ASN A 366 -7.99 5.58 14.99
N GLY A 367 -7.01 4.80 14.54
CA GLY A 367 -6.72 3.44 15.04
C GLY A 367 -7.76 2.38 14.67
N LEU A 368 -8.72 2.69 13.79
CA LEU A 368 -9.75 1.76 13.33
C LEU A 368 -9.42 1.19 11.95
N ALA A 369 -10.18 0.17 11.53
CA ALA A 369 -10.15 -0.39 10.18
C ALA A 369 -8.79 -0.97 9.74
N LEU A 370 -7.96 -1.48 10.67
CA LEU A 370 -6.70 -2.17 10.31
C LEU A 370 -6.94 -3.39 9.41
N THR A 371 -8.14 -3.96 9.45
CA THR A 371 -8.71 -4.88 8.47
C THR A 371 -10.09 -4.36 8.05
N PRO A 372 -10.66 -4.83 6.91
CA PRO A 372 -12.00 -4.43 6.48
C PRO A 372 -13.04 -4.72 7.56
N GLN A 373 -14.03 -3.83 7.72
CA GLN A 373 -15.08 -4.01 8.71
C GLN A 373 -15.97 -5.22 8.38
N MET A 374 -16.43 -5.90 9.43
CA MET A 374 -17.36 -7.02 9.32
C MET A 374 -18.57 -6.78 10.23
N GLY A 375 -19.77 -6.97 9.68
CA GLY A 375 -21.00 -6.69 10.42
C GLY A 375 -22.25 -7.02 9.63
N TRP A 376 -23.33 -6.32 9.94
CA TRP A 376 -24.63 -6.41 9.31
C TRP A 376 -25.21 -5.02 9.13
N ASN A 377 -26.00 -4.82 8.07
CA ASN A 377 -26.74 -3.58 7.83
C ASN A 377 -28.21 -3.91 7.49
N SER A 378 -29.14 -3.08 7.98
CA SER A 378 -30.57 -3.32 7.83
C SER A 378 -31.15 -3.10 6.42
N TRP A 379 -30.46 -2.37 5.54
CA TRP A 379 -31.06 -1.80 4.34
C TRP A 379 -31.53 -2.82 3.31
N ASN A 380 -30.64 -3.73 2.86
CA ASN A 380 -30.93 -4.61 1.71
C ASN A 380 -32.20 -5.45 1.90
N HIS A 381 -32.48 -5.90 3.13
CA HIS A 381 -33.65 -6.72 3.43
C HIS A 381 -34.84 -5.92 3.96
N PHE A 382 -34.61 -4.96 4.86
CA PHE A 382 -35.70 -4.31 5.61
C PHE A 382 -36.07 -2.92 5.10
N GLN A 383 -35.18 -2.22 4.40
CA GLN A 383 -35.36 -0.83 3.98
C GLN A 383 -35.82 0.03 5.18
N CYS A 384 -36.89 0.82 5.05
CA CYS A 384 -37.45 1.60 6.15
C CYS A 384 -38.26 0.78 7.20
N ASN A 385 -38.46 -0.52 7.02
CA ASN A 385 -39.26 -1.36 7.93
C ASN A 385 -38.42 -1.85 9.12
N ILE A 386 -37.83 -0.92 9.85
CA ILE A 386 -36.94 -1.19 10.99
C ILE A 386 -37.52 -0.66 12.31
N ASN A 387 -37.20 -1.35 13.41
CA ASN A 387 -37.56 -0.95 14.77
C ASN A 387 -36.59 -1.53 15.80
N GLU A 388 -36.66 -1.06 17.05
CA GLU A 388 -35.73 -1.48 18.11
C GLU A 388 -35.77 -2.99 18.40
N ILE A 389 -36.95 -3.62 18.28
CA ILE A 389 -37.11 -5.06 18.55
C ILE A 389 -36.37 -5.87 17.49
N LEU A 390 -36.53 -5.49 16.21
CA LEU A 390 -35.80 -6.08 15.10
C LEU A 390 -34.30 -5.99 15.32
N ILE A 391 -33.77 -4.79 15.63
CA ILE A 391 -32.32 -4.61 15.81
C ILE A 391 -31.78 -5.43 16.98
N LYS A 392 -32.52 -5.49 18.11
CA LYS A 392 -32.16 -6.34 19.26
C LYS A 392 -32.14 -7.83 18.90
N GLN A 393 -33.16 -8.31 18.18
CA GLN A 393 -33.25 -9.69 17.73
C GLN A 393 -32.13 -10.04 16.73
N THR A 394 -31.78 -9.12 15.84
CA THR A 394 -30.66 -9.29 14.90
C THR A 394 -29.32 -9.36 15.64
N ALA A 395 -29.12 -8.52 16.67
CA ALA A 395 -27.93 -8.61 17.53
C ALA A 395 -27.87 -9.97 18.27
N ASP A 396 -28.99 -10.44 18.80
CA ASP A 396 -29.09 -11.77 19.42
C ASP A 396 -28.81 -12.90 18.42
N ALA A 397 -29.31 -12.80 17.17
CA ALA A 397 -29.06 -13.76 16.11
C ALA A 397 -27.58 -13.77 15.68
N MET A 398 -26.94 -12.61 15.58
CA MET A 398 -25.51 -12.47 15.29
C MET A 398 -24.64 -13.19 16.35
N VAL A 399 -25.03 -13.11 17.63
CA VAL A 399 -24.34 -13.80 18.71
C VAL A 399 -24.64 -15.30 18.70
N SER A 400 -25.92 -15.67 18.71
CA SER A 400 -26.36 -17.07 18.88
C SER A 400 -25.99 -17.97 17.71
N SER A 401 -25.89 -17.43 16.49
CA SER A 401 -25.38 -18.14 15.31
C SER A 401 -23.86 -18.36 15.34
N GLY A 402 -23.12 -17.65 16.19
CA GLY A 402 -21.66 -17.68 16.25
C GLY A 402 -20.95 -16.78 15.23
N LEU A 403 -21.68 -16.05 14.38
CA LEU A 403 -21.09 -15.09 13.44
C LEU A 403 -20.28 -14.00 14.16
N SER A 404 -20.74 -13.55 15.32
CA SER A 404 -19.98 -12.59 16.14
C SER A 404 -18.62 -13.11 16.58
N ALA A 405 -18.47 -14.42 16.79
CA ALA A 405 -17.23 -15.03 17.25
C ALA A 405 -16.17 -15.13 16.14
N ILE A 406 -16.60 -15.01 14.87
CA ILE A 406 -15.72 -15.09 13.70
C ILE A 406 -15.47 -13.73 13.02
N GLY A 407 -15.93 -12.64 13.64
CA GLY A 407 -15.53 -11.28 13.25
C GLY A 407 -16.67 -10.32 12.97
N TYR A 408 -17.90 -10.77 12.76
CA TYR A 408 -19.04 -9.89 12.50
C TYR A 408 -19.44 -9.12 13.76
N LYS A 409 -18.96 -7.89 13.93
CA LYS A 409 -19.10 -7.11 15.18
C LYS A 409 -20.05 -5.94 15.07
N TYR A 410 -20.23 -5.37 13.88
CA TYR A 410 -21.04 -4.17 13.71
C TYR A 410 -22.50 -4.54 13.41
N ILE A 411 -23.44 -3.97 14.16
CA ILE A 411 -24.88 -3.95 13.86
C ILE A 411 -25.20 -2.53 13.38
N ASN A 412 -25.34 -2.33 12.08
CA ASN A 412 -25.53 -1.01 11.51
C ASN A 412 -27.01 -0.77 11.22
N ILE A 413 -27.57 0.27 11.83
CA ILE A 413 -28.90 0.78 11.52
C ILE A 413 -28.76 1.71 10.31
N ASP A 414 -29.47 1.41 9.24
CA ASP A 414 -29.51 2.26 8.04
C ASP A 414 -30.61 3.35 8.14
N ASP A 415 -31.01 3.96 7.03
CA ASP A 415 -31.95 5.08 6.99
C ASP A 415 -33.31 4.81 7.69
N CYS A 416 -34.11 5.86 7.88
CA CYS A 416 -35.47 5.87 8.41
C CYS A 416 -35.61 5.64 9.93
N TRP A 417 -34.51 5.66 10.70
CA TRP A 417 -34.50 5.50 12.16
C TRP A 417 -34.94 6.75 12.94
N GLY A 418 -34.76 7.95 12.36
CA GLY A 418 -35.04 9.24 13.00
C GLY A 418 -36.44 9.80 12.74
N GLU A 419 -36.83 10.78 13.56
CA GLU A 419 -37.97 11.66 13.28
C GLU A 419 -37.68 12.58 12.10
N LEU A 420 -38.73 13.03 11.40
CA LEU A 420 -38.61 13.94 10.25
C LEU A 420 -38.06 15.33 10.65
N LYS A 421 -38.23 15.71 11.92
CA LYS A 421 -37.80 17.01 12.45
C LYS A 421 -36.81 16.81 13.59
N ARG A 422 -35.80 17.68 13.63
CA ARG A 422 -34.93 17.87 14.79
C ARG A 422 -35.74 18.41 15.98
N ASP A 423 -35.25 18.21 17.19
CA ASP A 423 -35.84 18.82 18.39
C ASP A 423 -35.65 20.34 18.42
N SER A 424 -36.19 21.01 19.46
CA SER A 424 -36.06 22.46 19.64
C SER A 424 -34.62 22.96 19.82
N GLN A 425 -33.67 22.08 20.11
CA GLN A 425 -32.26 22.36 20.28
C GLN A 425 -31.46 22.02 19.01
N GLY A 426 -32.11 21.51 17.97
CA GLY A 426 -31.50 21.12 16.70
C GLY A 426 -30.91 19.71 16.69
N ASN A 427 -31.12 18.87 17.71
CA ASN A 427 -30.60 17.51 17.72
C ASN A 427 -31.44 16.56 16.87
N LEU A 428 -30.80 15.53 16.32
CA LEU A 428 -31.51 14.38 15.76
C LEU A 428 -32.29 13.64 16.85
N VAL A 429 -33.50 13.20 16.52
CA VAL A 429 -34.39 12.50 17.44
C VAL A 429 -34.73 11.13 16.87
N ALA A 430 -34.61 10.09 17.69
CA ALA A 430 -35.03 8.74 17.30
C ALA A 430 -36.54 8.68 17.13
N LYS A 431 -37.03 7.97 16.11
CA LYS A 431 -38.47 7.85 15.85
C LYS A 431 -39.16 7.13 17.00
N ALA A 432 -40.00 7.82 17.78
CA ALA A 432 -40.53 7.27 19.03
C ALA A 432 -41.44 6.05 18.83
N SER A 433 -42.07 5.94 17.66
CA SER A 433 -42.94 4.81 17.30
C SER A 433 -42.18 3.51 16.99
N THR A 434 -40.93 3.60 16.55
CA THR A 434 -40.12 2.42 16.18
C THR A 434 -38.89 2.22 17.09
N PHE A 435 -38.42 3.27 17.75
CA PHE A 435 -37.33 3.26 18.73
C PHE A 435 -37.75 3.95 20.04
N PRO A 436 -38.81 3.47 20.73
CA PRO A 436 -39.35 4.13 21.92
C PRO A 436 -38.36 4.26 23.08
N SER A 437 -37.35 3.39 23.16
CA SER A 437 -36.30 3.47 24.19
C SER A 437 -35.18 4.46 23.87
N GLY A 438 -35.15 5.00 22.64
CA GLY A 438 -34.05 5.82 22.11
C GLY A 438 -32.80 5.04 21.70
N ILE A 439 -31.92 5.67 20.92
CA ILE A 439 -30.73 5.03 20.34
C ILE A 439 -29.69 4.68 21.40
N LYS A 440 -29.51 5.50 22.45
CA LYS A 440 -28.58 5.19 23.54
C LYS A 440 -28.89 3.85 24.21
N ALA A 441 -30.15 3.62 24.59
CA ALA A 441 -30.55 2.36 25.21
C ALA A 441 -30.34 1.15 24.28
N LEU A 442 -30.53 1.35 22.96
CA LEU A 442 -30.24 0.33 21.97
C LEU A 442 -28.73 0.06 21.83
N SER A 443 -27.90 1.11 21.86
CA SER A 443 -26.45 0.99 21.88
C SER A 443 -25.96 0.22 23.10
N ASP A 444 -26.44 0.57 24.29
CA ASP A 444 -26.09 -0.12 25.53
C ASP A 444 -26.47 -1.61 25.48
N TYR A 445 -27.63 -1.93 24.88
CA TYR A 445 -28.04 -3.31 24.64
C TYR A 445 -27.08 -4.04 23.71
N VAL A 446 -26.74 -3.46 22.55
CA VAL A 446 -25.82 -4.07 21.58
C VAL A 446 -24.42 -4.25 22.17
N HIS A 447 -23.93 -3.27 22.94
CA HIS A 447 -22.66 -3.35 23.67
C HIS A 447 -22.67 -4.45 24.73
N SER A 448 -23.80 -4.66 25.43
CA SER A 448 -23.93 -5.75 26.42
C SER A 448 -23.79 -7.15 25.81
N LYS A 449 -23.95 -7.26 24.48
CA LYS A 449 -23.76 -8.48 23.70
C LYS A 449 -22.33 -8.64 23.15
N GLY A 450 -21.43 -7.69 23.46
CA GLY A 450 -20.06 -7.66 22.92
C GLY A 450 -20.00 -7.27 21.43
N LEU A 451 -21.03 -6.60 20.93
CA LEU A 451 -21.11 -6.06 19.57
C LEU A 451 -20.94 -4.53 19.58
N LYS A 452 -20.90 -3.94 18.39
CA LYS A 452 -20.78 -2.49 18.15
C LYS A 452 -22.01 -1.99 17.40
N LEU A 453 -22.49 -0.80 17.72
CA LEU A 453 -23.67 -0.20 17.06
C LEU A 453 -23.23 0.84 16.02
N GLY A 454 -23.71 0.68 14.79
CA GLY A 454 -23.59 1.69 13.75
C GLY A 454 -24.89 2.43 13.49
N ILE A 455 -24.76 3.65 13.00
CA ILE A 455 -25.88 4.50 12.59
C ILE A 455 -25.64 5.08 11.20
N TYR A 456 -26.70 5.61 10.62
CA TYR A 456 -26.72 6.23 9.30
C TYR A 456 -27.10 7.70 9.39
N SER A 457 -26.44 8.53 8.58
CA SER A 457 -26.85 9.89 8.26
C SER A 457 -26.41 10.24 6.84
N ASP A 458 -26.63 11.48 6.43
CA ASP A 458 -26.33 11.96 5.08
C ASP A 458 -25.50 13.27 5.14
N ALA A 459 -24.52 13.40 4.25
CA ALA A 459 -23.83 14.63 3.92
C ALA A 459 -24.72 15.59 3.09
N GLY A 460 -25.97 15.75 3.52
CA GLY A 460 -27.04 16.49 2.86
C GLY A 460 -28.06 17.00 3.88
N THR A 461 -29.10 17.69 3.40
CA THR A 461 -30.12 18.29 4.29
C THR A 461 -31.17 17.29 4.75
N LEU A 462 -31.45 16.26 3.95
CA LEU A 462 -32.27 15.10 4.29
C LEU A 462 -31.55 13.85 3.83
N THR A 463 -31.88 12.72 4.45
CA THR A 463 -31.40 11.41 4.00
C THR A 463 -32.00 11.01 2.65
N CYS A 464 -31.47 9.95 2.02
CA CYS A 464 -31.96 9.48 0.73
C CYS A 464 -33.45 9.10 0.73
N SER A 465 -33.97 8.50 1.81
CA SER A 465 -35.42 8.25 1.96
C SER A 465 -36.25 9.52 2.15
N GLN A 466 -35.61 10.64 2.50
CA GLN A 466 -36.25 11.91 2.87
C GLN A 466 -37.19 11.80 4.07
N THR A 467 -37.03 10.76 4.91
CA THR A 467 -37.87 10.54 6.09
C THR A 467 -37.26 11.08 7.38
N MET A 468 -36.01 11.52 7.34
CA MET A 468 -35.30 12.13 8.47
C MET A 468 -34.25 13.17 7.99
N PRO A 469 -33.84 14.10 8.85
CA PRO A 469 -32.78 15.08 8.55
C PRO A 469 -31.46 14.40 8.23
N GLY A 470 -30.73 14.96 7.25
CA GLY A 470 -29.30 14.72 7.11
C GLY A 470 -28.50 15.65 8.03
N SER A 471 -27.18 15.55 7.99
CA SER A 471 -26.25 16.23 8.91
C SER A 471 -25.50 17.41 8.29
N LEU A 472 -25.79 17.79 7.04
CA LEU A 472 -25.15 18.95 6.41
C LEU A 472 -25.44 20.24 7.20
N GLY A 473 -24.38 20.91 7.68
CA GLY A 473 -24.47 22.10 8.54
C GLY A 473 -24.73 21.81 10.02
N HIS A 474 -24.90 20.55 10.41
CA HIS A 474 -25.10 20.09 11.79
C HIS A 474 -24.02 19.09 12.23
N GLU A 475 -22.90 18.98 11.51
CA GLU A 475 -21.92 17.91 11.64
C GLU A 475 -21.37 17.81 13.08
N GLU A 476 -20.98 18.94 13.68
CA GLU A 476 -20.45 18.96 15.05
C GLU A 476 -21.49 18.56 16.11
N GLN A 477 -22.74 18.98 15.93
CA GLN A 477 -23.84 18.66 16.85
C GLN A 477 -24.22 17.18 16.75
N ASP A 478 -24.31 16.67 15.53
CA ASP A 478 -24.70 15.28 15.27
C ASP A 478 -23.59 14.33 15.70
N ALA A 479 -22.32 14.64 15.42
CA ALA A 479 -21.20 13.84 15.90
C ALA A 479 -21.16 13.73 17.44
N LYS A 480 -21.42 14.83 18.16
CA LYS A 480 -21.57 14.81 19.63
C LYS A 480 -22.76 13.98 20.08
N THR A 481 -23.88 14.07 19.36
CA THR A 481 -25.07 13.26 19.63
C THR A 481 -24.76 11.78 19.49
N PHE A 482 -24.14 11.37 18.37
CA PHE A 482 -23.71 9.99 18.13
C PHE A 482 -22.75 9.48 19.21
N ALA A 483 -21.74 10.29 19.58
CA ALA A 483 -20.83 9.95 20.67
C ALA A 483 -21.55 9.77 22.02
N SER A 484 -22.51 10.65 22.34
CA SER A 484 -23.30 10.57 23.58
C SER A 484 -24.18 9.31 23.65
N TRP A 485 -24.65 8.86 22.48
CA TRP A 485 -25.42 7.62 22.34
C TRP A 485 -24.55 6.36 22.34
N GLY A 486 -23.22 6.48 22.25
CA GLY A 486 -22.33 5.33 22.23
C GLY A 486 -22.14 4.71 20.84
N ILE A 487 -22.48 5.40 19.76
CA ILE A 487 -22.29 4.91 18.39
C ILE A 487 -20.82 4.59 18.11
N ASP A 488 -20.55 3.51 17.38
CA ASP A 488 -19.22 3.02 17.03
C ASP A 488 -18.90 3.13 15.53
N TYR A 489 -19.93 3.38 14.71
CA TYR A 489 -19.83 3.40 13.24
C TYR A 489 -20.84 4.40 12.66
N LEU A 490 -20.41 5.20 11.70
CA LEU A 490 -21.28 6.07 10.90
C LEU A 490 -21.15 5.70 9.42
N LYS A 491 -22.26 5.28 8.80
CA LYS A 491 -22.45 5.32 7.34
C LYS A 491 -22.95 6.72 7.00
N TYR A 492 -22.26 7.41 6.09
CA TYR A 492 -22.54 8.81 5.77
C TYR A 492 -22.77 8.98 4.28
N ASP A 493 -24.02 9.21 3.92
CA ASP A 493 -24.53 9.19 2.55
C ASP A 493 -24.40 10.54 1.83
N ASN A 494 -24.95 10.65 0.62
CA ASN A 494 -24.67 11.76 -0.30
C ASN A 494 -25.91 12.36 -1.00
N CYS A 495 -27.12 12.07 -0.53
CA CYS A 495 -28.35 12.65 -1.07
C CYS A 495 -28.55 14.12 -0.61
N GLN A 496 -29.43 14.88 -1.27
CA GLN A 496 -29.81 16.25 -0.89
C GLN A 496 -28.62 17.18 -0.53
N ASN A 497 -27.52 17.03 -1.25
CA ASN A 497 -26.20 17.55 -0.90
C ASN A 497 -25.91 18.98 -1.38
N THR A 498 -26.97 19.72 -1.73
CA THR A 498 -26.92 21.10 -2.26
C THR A 498 -26.00 21.30 -3.47
N ALA A 499 -25.70 20.23 -4.23
CA ALA A 499 -24.74 20.21 -5.34
C ALA A 499 -23.31 20.63 -4.94
N THR A 500 -22.95 20.47 -3.67
CA THR A 500 -21.59 20.74 -3.18
C THR A 500 -20.72 19.48 -3.25
N SER A 501 -19.43 19.65 -3.54
CA SER A 501 -18.51 18.52 -3.74
C SER A 501 -18.37 17.66 -2.47
N PRO A 502 -18.33 16.32 -2.59
CA PRO A 502 -18.03 15.45 -1.46
C PRO A 502 -16.67 15.76 -0.81
N LYS A 503 -15.68 16.23 -1.60
CA LYS A 503 -14.38 16.67 -1.07
C LYS A 503 -14.46 17.87 -0.13
N GLU A 504 -15.55 18.63 -0.17
CA GLU A 504 -15.79 19.73 0.78
C GLU A 504 -16.61 19.28 1.99
N ARG A 505 -17.65 18.47 1.78
CA ARG A 505 -18.61 18.10 2.82
C ARG A 505 -18.09 17.01 3.77
N TYR A 506 -17.50 15.94 3.24
CA TYR A 506 -17.07 14.81 4.04
C TYR A 506 -15.97 15.15 5.06
N PRO A 507 -14.98 16.01 4.75
CA PRO A 507 -14.01 16.45 5.76
C PRO A 507 -14.63 17.14 6.98
N LYS A 508 -15.79 17.81 6.82
CA LYS A 508 -16.48 18.49 7.94
C LYS A 508 -16.98 17.46 8.97
N MET A 509 -17.65 16.41 8.50
CA MET A 509 -18.10 15.31 9.38
C MET A 509 -16.91 14.52 9.93
N SER A 510 -15.90 14.22 9.10
CA SER A 510 -14.66 13.57 9.54
C SER A 510 -14.04 14.28 10.76
N LYS A 511 -13.86 15.61 10.66
CA LYS A 511 -13.36 16.45 11.76
C LYS A 511 -14.30 16.43 12.97
N ALA A 512 -15.61 16.52 12.75
CA ALA A 512 -16.60 16.49 13.82
C ALA A 512 -16.55 15.17 14.61
N LEU A 513 -16.42 14.02 13.94
CA LEU A 513 -16.28 12.71 14.57
C LEU A 513 -14.99 12.61 15.40
N ILE A 514 -13.86 13.06 14.87
CA ILE A 514 -12.57 13.10 15.61
C ILE A 514 -12.71 13.95 16.87
N ASN A 515 -13.44 15.07 16.80
CA ASN A 515 -13.63 16.00 17.91
C ASN A 515 -14.76 15.60 18.88
N SER A 516 -15.47 14.50 18.60
CA SER A 516 -16.62 14.08 19.40
C SER A 516 -16.24 13.45 20.75
N GLY A 517 -14.97 13.09 20.94
CA GLY A 517 -14.47 12.39 22.13
C GLY A 517 -14.71 10.88 22.13
N ARG A 518 -15.22 10.31 21.03
CA ARG A 518 -15.40 8.86 20.84
C ARG A 518 -14.85 8.43 19.48
N SER A 519 -14.12 7.32 19.43
CA SER A 519 -13.68 6.70 18.18
C SER A 519 -14.87 6.09 17.44
N ILE A 520 -15.26 6.69 16.31
CA ILE A 520 -16.36 6.24 15.45
C ILE A 520 -15.76 5.87 14.09
N PHE A 521 -16.04 4.65 13.61
CA PHE A 521 -15.67 4.22 12.26
C PHE A 521 -16.41 5.10 11.24
N PHE A 522 -15.70 5.70 10.30
CA PHE A 522 -16.32 6.58 9.31
C PHE A 522 -16.36 5.95 7.92
N SER A 523 -17.56 5.59 7.48
CA SER A 523 -17.84 4.96 6.19
C SER A 523 -18.51 5.94 5.25
N LEU A 524 -17.80 6.35 4.22
CA LEU A 524 -18.30 7.27 3.20
C LEU A 524 -19.20 6.53 2.19
N CYS A 525 -20.29 7.17 1.80
CA CYS A 525 -21.27 6.62 0.87
C CYS A 525 -21.63 7.69 -0.18
N GLU A 526 -20.65 8.08 -0.98
CA GLU A 526 -20.76 9.02 -2.11
C GLU A 526 -20.78 8.34 -3.50
N TRP A 527 -20.89 7.01 -3.51
CA TRP A 527 -21.11 6.18 -4.69
C TRP A 527 -20.01 6.22 -5.76
N GLY A 528 -18.76 6.50 -5.37
CA GLY A 528 -17.64 6.69 -6.27
C GLY A 528 -17.54 8.11 -6.84
N GLN A 529 -18.36 9.07 -6.36
CA GLN A 529 -18.38 10.43 -6.89
C GLN A 529 -17.04 11.14 -6.62
N GLU A 530 -16.43 11.65 -7.69
CA GLU A 530 -15.10 12.26 -7.67
C GLU A 530 -13.98 11.33 -7.14
N ASP A 531 -14.10 10.03 -7.43
CA ASP A 531 -13.05 9.02 -7.25
C ASP A 531 -12.49 8.97 -5.81
N PRO A 532 -13.31 8.59 -4.81
CA PRO A 532 -12.96 8.60 -3.37
C PRO A 532 -11.70 7.82 -3.03
N ALA A 533 -11.35 6.79 -3.79
CA ALA A 533 -10.10 6.05 -3.64
C ALA A 533 -8.86 6.96 -3.59
N THR A 534 -8.90 8.10 -4.28
CA THR A 534 -7.78 9.05 -4.38
C THR A 534 -7.68 10.06 -3.22
N TRP A 535 -8.70 10.16 -2.34
CA TRP A 535 -8.74 11.21 -1.30
C TRP A 535 -9.38 10.80 0.03
N ALA A 536 -10.35 9.88 0.02
CA ALA A 536 -11.15 9.53 1.19
C ALA A 536 -10.33 8.84 2.30
N GLY A 537 -9.25 8.12 1.96
CA GLY A 537 -8.38 7.48 2.95
C GLY A 537 -7.68 8.44 3.91
N ALA A 538 -7.59 9.73 3.58
CA ALA A 538 -7.08 10.73 4.51
C ALA A 538 -8.11 11.16 5.57
N ILE A 539 -9.40 10.89 5.34
CA ILE A 539 -10.49 11.45 6.14
C ILE A 539 -11.53 10.42 6.59
N GLY A 540 -11.38 9.13 6.26
CA GLY A 540 -12.35 8.08 6.58
C GLY A 540 -11.74 6.69 6.50
N ASN A 541 -12.51 5.70 6.94
CA ASN A 541 -12.05 4.32 7.08
C ASN A 541 -12.45 3.41 5.90
N SER A 542 -13.57 3.71 5.25
CA SER A 542 -13.95 3.10 3.98
C SER A 542 -14.77 4.08 3.14
N TRP A 543 -14.87 3.82 1.84
CA TRP A 543 -15.64 4.66 0.92
C TRP A 543 -16.29 3.82 -0.17
N ARG A 544 -17.55 4.11 -0.46
CA ARG A 544 -18.30 3.44 -1.53
C ARG A 544 -17.67 3.78 -2.87
N THR A 545 -17.36 2.78 -3.69
CA THR A 545 -16.74 3.00 -5.01
C THR A 545 -17.73 3.00 -6.16
N THR A 546 -18.99 2.63 -5.89
CA THR A 546 -20.05 2.43 -6.89
C THR A 546 -21.42 2.86 -6.36
N GLY A 547 -22.40 2.96 -7.26
CA GLY A 547 -23.82 2.94 -6.89
C GLY A 547 -24.23 1.64 -6.19
N ASP A 548 -25.49 1.60 -5.73
CA ASP A 548 -25.97 0.51 -4.88
C ASP A 548 -26.02 -0.85 -5.58
N ILE A 549 -25.63 -1.88 -4.82
CA ILE A 549 -25.84 -3.27 -5.23
C ILE A 549 -27.33 -3.61 -5.19
N ARG A 550 -27.68 -4.61 -6.01
CA ARG A 550 -28.99 -5.25 -6.02
C ARG A 550 -28.77 -6.75 -6.02
N ASP A 551 -29.70 -7.48 -5.43
CA ASP A 551 -29.66 -8.93 -5.36
C ASP A 551 -29.95 -9.61 -6.72
N ASN A 552 -29.00 -9.48 -7.64
CA ASN A 552 -28.95 -10.19 -8.92
C ASN A 552 -27.52 -10.22 -9.45
N TRP A 553 -27.22 -11.26 -10.24
CA TRP A 553 -25.90 -11.51 -10.81
C TRP A 553 -25.30 -10.33 -11.58
N LYS A 554 -26.13 -9.65 -12.39
CA LYS A 554 -25.66 -8.55 -13.24
C LYS A 554 -25.17 -7.37 -12.40
N SER A 555 -25.91 -7.01 -11.35
CA SER A 555 -25.52 -5.94 -10.44
C SER A 555 -24.23 -6.27 -9.70
N MET A 556 -24.17 -7.47 -9.10
CA MET A 556 -23.01 -7.90 -8.31
C MET A 556 -21.73 -7.92 -9.16
N THR A 557 -21.77 -8.51 -10.36
CA THR A 557 -20.58 -8.57 -11.21
C THR A 557 -20.15 -7.22 -11.79
N MET A 558 -21.10 -6.33 -12.07
CA MET A 558 -20.81 -4.96 -12.52
C MET A 558 -20.10 -4.14 -11.43
N ILE A 559 -20.54 -4.29 -10.17
CA ILE A 559 -19.93 -3.60 -9.03
C ILE A 559 -18.52 -4.13 -8.76
N ALA A 560 -18.32 -5.45 -8.83
CA ALA A 560 -16.98 -6.04 -8.73
C ALA A 560 -16.03 -5.45 -9.79
N ASP A 561 -16.47 -5.32 -11.04
CA ASP A 561 -15.68 -4.75 -12.13
C ASP A 561 -15.33 -3.26 -11.90
N GLN A 562 -16.27 -2.47 -11.39
CA GLN A 562 -16.04 -1.04 -11.10
C GLN A 562 -15.10 -0.83 -9.91
N ASN A 563 -15.14 -1.72 -8.92
CA ASN A 563 -14.29 -1.65 -7.73
C ASN A 563 -12.84 -2.10 -7.99
N ASP A 564 -12.65 -3.05 -8.91
CA ASP A 564 -11.34 -3.66 -9.22
C ASP A 564 -10.26 -2.62 -9.59
N ARG A 565 -10.64 -1.58 -10.34
CA ARG A 565 -9.71 -0.52 -10.78
C ARG A 565 -9.07 0.26 -9.64
N TRP A 566 -9.64 0.19 -8.44
CA TRP A 566 -9.19 0.94 -7.26
C TRP A 566 -8.32 0.12 -6.32
N ALA A 567 -7.96 -1.11 -6.69
CA ALA A 567 -7.27 -2.04 -5.79
C ALA A 567 -6.01 -1.49 -5.13
N SER A 568 -5.22 -0.67 -5.83
CA SER A 568 -3.97 -0.11 -5.30
C SER A 568 -4.15 0.96 -4.22
N TYR A 569 -5.37 1.50 -4.04
CA TYR A 569 -5.65 2.52 -3.03
C TYR A 569 -6.07 1.94 -1.68
N ALA A 570 -6.60 0.72 -1.66
CA ALA A 570 -7.01 0.03 -0.44
C ALA A 570 -5.79 -0.43 0.36
N ARG A 571 -5.82 -0.17 1.67
CA ARG A 571 -4.73 -0.48 2.62
C ARG A 571 -5.26 -0.52 4.04
N PRO A 572 -4.51 -1.06 5.02
CA PRO A 572 -4.88 -0.97 6.43
C PRO A 572 -5.30 0.45 6.85
N GLY A 573 -6.50 0.56 7.42
CA GLY A 573 -7.13 1.82 7.82
C GLY A 573 -8.06 2.44 6.76
N SER A 574 -8.09 1.92 5.52
CA SER A 574 -8.68 2.61 4.37
C SER A 574 -9.12 1.63 3.26
N TRP A 575 -10.41 1.35 3.15
CA TRP A 575 -10.93 0.29 2.27
C TRP A 575 -11.90 0.79 1.20
N ASN A 576 -11.73 0.28 -0.02
CA ASN A 576 -12.74 0.40 -1.06
C ASN A 576 -13.98 -0.42 -0.67
N ASP A 577 -15.15 0.19 -0.76
CA ASP A 577 -16.44 -0.42 -0.42
C ASP A 577 -17.29 -0.66 -1.68
N PRO A 578 -17.30 -1.88 -2.24
CA PRO A 578 -18.21 -2.29 -3.30
C PRO A 578 -19.63 -2.60 -2.79
N ASP A 579 -20.06 -2.01 -1.68
CA ASP A 579 -21.39 -2.17 -1.08
C ASP A 579 -21.62 -3.52 -0.37
N MET A 580 -22.77 -3.62 0.29
CA MET A 580 -23.15 -4.70 1.20
C MET A 580 -23.31 -6.08 0.52
N LEU A 581 -23.20 -7.15 1.30
CA LEU A 581 -23.41 -8.52 0.85
C LEU A 581 -24.91 -8.81 0.67
N GLU A 582 -25.27 -9.37 -0.49
CA GLU A 582 -26.64 -9.82 -0.82
C GLU A 582 -26.88 -11.29 -0.46
N VAL A 583 -25.86 -11.96 0.10
CA VAL A 583 -25.89 -13.39 0.42
C VAL A 583 -27.10 -13.72 1.31
N GLY A 584 -28.04 -14.49 0.75
CA GLY A 584 -29.23 -14.96 1.46
C GLY A 584 -30.51 -14.14 1.21
N ASN A 585 -30.53 -13.14 0.32
CA ASN A 585 -31.72 -12.34 0.03
C ASN A 585 -32.67 -12.95 -1.04
N GLY A 586 -32.24 -14.02 -1.71
CA GLY A 586 -33.05 -14.91 -2.55
C GLY A 586 -33.02 -14.65 -4.07
N GLY A 587 -32.36 -13.58 -4.52
CA GLY A 587 -32.28 -13.17 -5.94
C GLY A 587 -31.14 -13.79 -6.74
N MET A 588 -30.16 -14.41 -6.08
CA MET A 588 -29.08 -15.18 -6.70
C MET A 588 -29.05 -16.65 -6.25
N THR A 589 -28.41 -17.49 -7.05
CA THR A 589 -28.17 -18.91 -6.74
C THR A 589 -27.07 -19.08 -5.69
N ARG A 590 -26.96 -20.29 -5.11
CA ARG A 590 -25.87 -20.65 -4.19
C ARG A 590 -24.49 -20.35 -4.77
N GLU A 591 -24.24 -20.71 -6.02
CA GLU A 591 -22.92 -20.54 -6.65
C GLU A 591 -22.63 -19.07 -6.96
N GLU A 592 -23.67 -18.30 -7.32
CA GLU A 592 -23.54 -16.85 -7.50
C GLU A 592 -23.21 -16.14 -6.18
N TYR A 593 -23.87 -16.51 -5.07
CA TYR A 593 -23.53 -15.98 -3.75
C TYR A 593 -22.14 -16.42 -3.27
N ARG A 594 -21.71 -17.66 -3.59
CA ARG A 594 -20.35 -18.11 -3.31
C ARG A 594 -19.32 -17.23 -4.04
N SER A 595 -19.57 -16.94 -5.31
CA SER A 595 -18.75 -16.03 -6.12
C SER A 595 -18.74 -14.61 -5.54
N HIS A 596 -19.91 -14.07 -5.18
CA HIS A 596 -20.08 -12.78 -4.51
C HIS A 596 -19.19 -12.69 -3.25
N PHE A 597 -19.38 -13.60 -2.30
CA PHE A 597 -18.63 -13.58 -1.04
C PHE A 597 -17.12 -13.75 -1.25
N SER A 598 -16.72 -14.60 -2.21
CA SER A 598 -15.30 -14.84 -2.50
C SER A 598 -14.62 -13.59 -3.08
N ILE A 599 -15.28 -12.90 -4.02
CA ILE A 599 -14.74 -11.68 -4.65
C ILE A 599 -14.64 -10.55 -3.63
N TRP A 600 -15.68 -10.33 -2.81
CA TRP A 600 -15.64 -9.32 -1.75
C TRP A 600 -14.52 -9.63 -0.74
N ALA A 601 -14.35 -10.90 -0.38
CA ALA A 601 -13.29 -11.30 0.53
C ALA A 601 -11.88 -11.08 -0.07
N LEU A 602 -11.66 -11.48 -1.32
CA LEU A 602 -10.39 -11.27 -2.01
C LEU A 602 -10.07 -9.77 -2.15
N ALA A 603 -11.09 -8.97 -2.50
CA ALA A 603 -10.99 -7.55 -2.77
C ALA A 603 -10.83 -6.68 -1.51
N LYS A 604 -10.73 -7.28 -0.31
CA LYS A 604 -10.70 -6.57 0.99
C LYS A 604 -11.87 -5.60 1.16
N ALA A 605 -13.03 -5.96 0.60
CA ALA A 605 -14.26 -5.22 0.79
C ALA A 605 -14.75 -5.35 2.24
N PRO A 606 -15.51 -4.38 2.75
CA PRO A 606 -16.37 -4.58 3.91
C PRO A 606 -17.26 -5.82 3.75
N LEU A 607 -17.30 -6.68 4.77
CA LEU A 607 -18.21 -7.84 4.81
C LEU A 607 -19.42 -7.49 5.68
N LEU A 608 -20.29 -6.62 5.17
CA LEU A 608 -21.54 -6.24 5.81
C LEU A 608 -22.68 -7.12 5.28
N ILE A 609 -23.22 -8.00 6.12
CA ILE A 609 -24.34 -8.89 5.78
C ILE A 609 -25.61 -8.05 5.56
N GLY A 610 -26.31 -8.28 4.45
CA GLY A 610 -27.56 -7.58 4.10
C GLY A 610 -28.84 -8.43 4.21
N CYS A 611 -28.80 -9.67 4.69
CA CYS A 611 -29.97 -10.55 4.84
C CYS A 611 -30.53 -10.59 6.28
N ASP A 612 -31.68 -11.25 6.48
CA ASP A 612 -32.27 -11.43 7.81
C ASP A 612 -31.55 -12.55 8.59
N LEU A 613 -30.72 -12.16 9.57
CA LEU A 613 -29.97 -13.09 10.41
C LEU A 613 -30.86 -14.03 11.25
N ARG A 614 -32.11 -13.64 11.50
CA ARG A 614 -33.04 -14.38 12.37
C ARG A 614 -33.63 -15.61 11.67
N SER A 615 -33.53 -15.67 10.35
CA SER A 615 -34.16 -16.68 9.49
C SER A 615 -33.20 -17.22 8.41
N MET A 616 -31.88 -17.07 8.59
CA MET A 616 -30.89 -17.63 7.67
C MET A 616 -31.06 -19.13 7.50
N ASP A 617 -31.08 -19.57 6.24
CA ASP A 617 -31.01 -20.99 5.93
C ASP A 617 -29.57 -21.53 6.11
N LYS A 618 -29.44 -22.86 6.05
CA LYS A 618 -28.15 -23.54 6.24
C LYS A 618 -27.14 -23.12 5.18
N VAL A 619 -27.56 -22.90 3.94
CA VAL A 619 -26.68 -22.54 2.82
C VAL A 619 -26.10 -21.15 3.03
N THR A 620 -26.94 -20.18 3.40
CA THR A 620 -26.53 -18.81 3.72
C THR A 620 -25.54 -18.80 4.87
N PHE A 621 -25.84 -19.53 5.95
CA PHE A 621 -24.93 -19.66 7.08
C PHE A 621 -23.58 -20.30 6.67
N GLU A 622 -23.58 -21.38 5.88
CA GLU A 622 -22.35 -22.01 5.38
C GLU A 622 -21.47 -21.03 4.58
N LEU A 623 -22.09 -20.18 3.75
CA LEU A 623 -21.35 -19.18 2.97
C LEU A 623 -20.75 -18.10 3.87
N LEU A 624 -21.56 -17.49 4.75
CA LEU A 624 -21.14 -16.39 5.61
C LEU A 624 -20.21 -16.82 6.75
N SER A 625 -20.22 -18.10 7.14
CA SER A 625 -19.40 -18.61 8.26
C SER A 625 -18.06 -19.23 7.84
N ASN A 626 -17.71 -19.19 6.54
CA ASN A 626 -16.46 -19.78 6.07
C ASN A 626 -15.23 -18.98 6.55
N LYS A 627 -14.61 -19.47 7.64
CA LYS A 627 -13.44 -18.87 8.28
C LYS A 627 -12.22 -18.77 7.36
N GLU A 628 -12.05 -19.68 6.39
CA GLU A 628 -10.90 -19.64 5.48
C GLU A 628 -11.02 -18.49 4.47
N VAL A 629 -12.24 -18.23 3.98
CA VAL A 629 -12.53 -17.10 3.09
C VAL A 629 -12.47 -15.78 3.86
N ILE A 630 -13.03 -15.73 5.08
CA ILE A 630 -12.91 -14.57 5.97
C ILE A 630 -11.43 -14.26 6.28
N ALA A 631 -10.59 -15.27 6.51
CA ALA A 631 -9.17 -15.07 6.77
C ALA A 631 -8.42 -14.44 5.58
N VAL A 632 -8.90 -14.62 4.34
CA VAL A 632 -8.37 -13.91 3.18
C VAL A 632 -8.76 -12.43 3.24
N ASN A 633 -9.99 -12.09 3.63
CA ASN A 633 -10.43 -10.70 3.81
C ASN A 633 -9.72 -10.01 4.98
N GLN A 634 -9.50 -10.73 6.07
CA GLN A 634 -8.90 -10.23 7.30
C GLN A 634 -7.38 -10.42 7.37
N ASP A 635 -6.73 -10.69 6.23
CA ASP A 635 -5.28 -10.89 6.17
C ASP A 635 -4.55 -9.57 6.51
N LYS A 636 -3.56 -9.65 7.41
CA LYS A 636 -2.86 -8.47 7.94
C LYS A 636 -2.04 -7.71 6.90
N LEU A 637 -1.67 -8.35 5.79
CA LEU A 637 -0.98 -7.64 4.71
C LEU A 637 -1.90 -6.58 4.08
N GLY A 638 -3.22 -6.78 4.14
CA GLY A 638 -4.19 -5.75 3.79
C GLY A 638 -4.17 -5.30 2.33
N ILE A 639 -3.65 -6.14 1.40
CA ILE A 639 -3.62 -5.82 -0.03
C ILE A 639 -4.89 -6.36 -0.70
N GLN A 640 -5.61 -5.48 -1.39
CA GLN A 640 -6.75 -5.83 -2.24
C GLN A 640 -6.29 -6.71 -3.41
N GLY A 641 -6.85 -7.92 -3.50
CA GLY A 641 -6.70 -8.76 -4.68
C GLY A 641 -7.49 -8.19 -5.85
N LYS A 642 -7.03 -8.45 -7.06
CA LYS A 642 -7.56 -7.85 -8.30
C LYS A 642 -7.64 -8.84 -9.44
N LYS A 643 -8.31 -8.45 -10.52
CA LYS A 643 -8.36 -9.22 -11.75
C LYS A 643 -7.01 -9.24 -12.43
N ILE A 644 -6.50 -10.44 -12.69
CA ILE A 644 -5.21 -10.68 -13.36
C ILE A 644 -5.43 -11.00 -14.84
N LYS A 645 -6.49 -11.75 -15.12
CA LYS A 645 -6.78 -12.28 -16.46
C LYS A 645 -8.28 -12.33 -16.70
N LYS A 646 -8.67 -12.05 -17.94
CA LYS A 646 -10.02 -12.22 -18.47
C LYS A 646 -9.93 -12.79 -19.88
N ASP A 647 -10.57 -13.94 -20.09
CA ASP A 647 -10.71 -14.59 -21.39
C ASP A 647 -12.20 -14.88 -21.62
N GLY A 648 -12.86 -13.98 -22.36
CA GLY A 648 -14.32 -13.94 -22.43
C GLY A 648 -14.93 -13.77 -21.03
N ASP A 649 -15.72 -14.77 -20.62
CA ASP A 649 -16.37 -14.82 -19.31
C ASP A 649 -15.53 -15.54 -18.23
N LEU A 650 -14.33 -16.02 -18.57
CA LEU A 650 -13.46 -16.76 -17.66
C LEU A 650 -12.41 -15.82 -17.08
N GLU A 651 -12.43 -15.65 -15.76
CA GLU A 651 -11.56 -14.71 -15.07
C GLU A 651 -10.64 -15.41 -14.05
N VAL A 652 -9.44 -14.86 -13.90
CA VAL A 652 -8.52 -15.19 -12.79
C VAL A 652 -8.31 -13.91 -12.00
N TRP A 653 -8.59 -13.98 -10.71
CA TRP A 653 -8.30 -12.92 -9.75
C TRP A 653 -7.28 -13.43 -8.75
N ALA A 654 -6.35 -12.57 -8.33
CA ALA A 654 -5.35 -12.93 -7.34
C ALA A 654 -4.90 -11.73 -6.51
N GLY A 655 -4.35 -12.01 -5.34
CA GLY A 655 -3.72 -11.01 -4.48
C GLY A 655 -2.74 -11.65 -3.51
N PRO A 656 -1.63 -10.97 -3.17
CA PRO A 656 -0.71 -11.45 -2.16
C PRO A 656 -1.37 -11.45 -0.78
N LEU A 657 -0.95 -12.38 0.06
CA LEU A 657 -1.31 -12.47 1.46
C LEU A 657 -0.05 -12.50 2.32
N SER A 658 -0.21 -12.25 3.61
CA SER A 658 0.84 -12.41 4.62
C SER A 658 1.55 -13.77 4.52
N MET A 659 2.83 -13.78 4.89
CA MET A 659 3.72 -14.94 4.82
C MET A 659 3.95 -15.45 3.39
N LYS A 660 4.02 -14.54 2.41
CA LYS A 660 4.30 -14.86 0.99
C LYS A 660 3.31 -15.87 0.37
N ARG A 661 2.07 -15.91 0.89
CA ARG A 661 0.99 -16.70 0.31
C ARG A 661 0.29 -15.90 -0.79
N VAL A 662 -0.48 -16.58 -1.63
CA VAL A 662 -1.29 -15.93 -2.69
C VAL A 662 -2.72 -16.44 -2.60
N ALA A 663 -3.70 -15.55 -2.58
CA ALA A 663 -5.10 -15.90 -2.80
C ALA A 663 -5.41 -15.91 -4.29
N VAL A 664 -6.15 -16.91 -4.77
CA VAL A 664 -6.54 -17.04 -6.18
C VAL A 664 -8.02 -17.38 -6.27
N ILE A 665 -8.73 -16.71 -7.16
CA ILE A 665 -10.09 -17.07 -7.57
C ILE A 665 -10.08 -17.39 -9.06
N LEU A 666 -10.58 -18.57 -9.41
CA LEU A 666 -10.95 -18.96 -10.76
C LEU A 666 -12.45 -18.75 -10.89
N TRP A 667 -12.87 -17.76 -11.70
CA TRP A 667 -14.25 -17.32 -11.75
C TRP A 667 -14.85 -17.53 -13.14
N ASN A 668 -15.89 -18.36 -13.23
CA ASN A 668 -16.65 -18.54 -14.47
C ASN A 668 -17.88 -17.64 -14.43
N ARG A 669 -17.91 -16.58 -15.24
CA ARG A 669 -19.08 -15.70 -15.40
C ARG A 669 -20.02 -16.16 -16.52
N GLY A 670 -19.66 -17.21 -17.23
CA GLY A 670 -20.38 -17.72 -18.39
C GLY A 670 -21.47 -18.72 -18.01
N SER A 671 -22.23 -19.13 -19.02
CA SER A 671 -23.42 -19.99 -18.88
C SER A 671 -23.14 -21.49 -19.01
N SER A 672 -21.89 -21.90 -19.24
CA SER A 672 -21.49 -23.31 -19.39
C SER A 672 -20.25 -23.64 -18.52
N PRO A 673 -20.10 -24.91 -18.07
CA PRO A 673 -18.91 -25.32 -17.33
C PRO A 673 -17.65 -25.12 -18.17
N ALA A 674 -16.59 -24.58 -17.57
CA ALA A 674 -15.35 -24.28 -18.28
C ALA A 674 -14.12 -24.54 -17.41
N ASN A 675 -13.02 -24.96 -18.04
CA ASN A 675 -11.75 -25.15 -17.36
C ASN A 675 -10.97 -23.83 -17.34
N ILE A 676 -10.66 -23.33 -16.15
CA ILE A 676 -9.93 -22.07 -15.96
C ILE A 676 -8.52 -22.38 -15.46
N ASN A 677 -7.52 -21.67 -16.01
CA ASN A 677 -6.11 -21.88 -15.70
C ASN A 677 -5.46 -20.58 -15.20
N ALA A 678 -4.89 -20.62 -13.99
CA ALA A 678 -4.05 -19.56 -13.45
C ALA A 678 -2.58 -20.00 -13.47
N ARG A 679 -1.74 -19.34 -14.26
CA ARG A 679 -0.30 -19.66 -14.34
C ARG A 679 0.49 -18.90 -13.30
N TRP A 680 1.57 -19.48 -12.78
CA TRP A 680 2.39 -18.86 -11.72
C TRP A 680 2.91 -17.48 -12.12
N GLU A 681 3.39 -17.35 -13.36
CA GLU A 681 3.86 -16.09 -13.94
C GLU A 681 2.78 -15.00 -14.00
N GLU A 682 1.50 -15.37 -14.05
CA GLU A 682 0.38 -14.43 -14.08
C GLU A 682 0.02 -13.95 -12.67
N ILE A 683 0.12 -14.82 -11.66
CA ILE A 683 -0.37 -14.56 -10.29
C ILE A 683 0.73 -14.22 -9.27
N GLY A 684 1.90 -13.79 -9.76
CA GLY A 684 3.00 -13.33 -8.89
C GLY A 684 3.77 -14.45 -8.17
N LEU A 685 3.77 -15.68 -8.71
CA LEU A 685 4.59 -16.78 -8.21
C LEU A 685 5.75 -17.09 -9.16
N ASP A 686 6.88 -17.52 -8.60
CA ASP A 686 8.00 -18.05 -9.38
C ASP A 686 7.56 -19.28 -10.20
N SER A 687 7.97 -19.35 -11.48
CA SER A 687 7.58 -20.44 -12.38
C SER A 687 8.05 -21.83 -11.92
N SER A 688 9.12 -21.89 -11.12
CA SER A 688 9.67 -23.08 -10.48
C SER A 688 9.00 -23.43 -9.15
N ALA A 689 8.14 -22.55 -8.62
CA ALA A 689 7.52 -22.73 -7.31
C ALA A 689 6.66 -24.00 -7.25
N ILE A 690 6.83 -24.73 -6.16
CA ILE A 690 5.99 -25.85 -5.75
C ILE A 690 5.15 -25.37 -4.58
N VAL A 691 3.83 -25.45 -4.70
CA VAL A 691 2.91 -24.92 -3.67
C VAL A 691 1.95 -26.00 -3.17
N ASN A 692 1.44 -25.80 -1.97
CA ASN A 692 0.21 -26.44 -1.52
C ASN A 692 -0.95 -25.48 -1.85
N ALA A 693 -1.93 -25.96 -2.62
CA ALA A 693 -3.14 -25.23 -2.97
C ALA A 693 -4.29 -25.69 -2.08
N ARG A 694 -4.73 -24.83 -1.17
CA ARG A 694 -5.87 -25.07 -0.28
C ARG A 694 -7.14 -24.53 -0.93
N ASP A 695 -8.06 -25.39 -1.34
CA ASP A 695 -9.41 -25.00 -1.77
C ASP A 695 -10.21 -24.61 -0.53
N LEU A 696 -10.59 -23.33 -0.44
CA LEU A 696 -11.21 -22.75 0.74
C LEU A 696 -12.69 -23.13 0.90
N TRP A 697 -13.33 -23.56 -0.19
CA TRP A 697 -14.74 -23.97 -0.18
C TRP A 697 -14.90 -25.48 -0.03
N ALA A 698 -13.99 -26.26 -0.63
CA ALA A 698 -13.96 -27.71 -0.45
C ALA A 698 -13.26 -28.14 0.84
N HIS A 699 -12.48 -27.24 1.47
CA HIS A 699 -11.63 -27.55 2.62
C HIS A 699 -10.64 -28.69 2.35
N VAL A 700 -10.11 -28.75 1.13
CA VAL A 700 -9.16 -29.77 0.66
C VAL A 700 -7.84 -29.12 0.24
N THR A 701 -6.72 -29.76 0.55
CA THR A 701 -5.38 -29.29 0.16
C THR A 701 -4.80 -30.18 -0.94
N HIS A 702 -4.53 -29.60 -2.10
CA HIS A 702 -3.77 -30.22 -3.17
C HIS A 702 -2.29 -29.89 -2.99
N SER A 703 -1.49 -30.89 -2.64
CA SER A 703 -0.07 -30.68 -2.34
C SER A 703 0.80 -30.82 -3.58
N GLY A 704 1.86 -30.03 -3.67
CA GLY A 704 2.87 -30.18 -4.72
C GLY A 704 2.45 -29.68 -6.11
N VAL A 705 1.50 -28.75 -6.17
CA VAL A 705 1.05 -28.12 -7.42
C VAL A 705 2.20 -27.27 -8.00
N ARG A 706 2.40 -27.33 -9.32
CA ARG A 706 3.50 -26.67 -10.03
C ARG A 706 2.98 -25.98 -11.28
N LYS A 707 3.65 -24.90 -11.69
CA LYS A 707 3.45 -24.13 -12.94
C LYS A 707 2.10 -23.41 -13.06
N GLN A 708 0.99 -24.08 -12.76
CA GLN A 708 -0.35 -23.52 -12.87
C GLN A 708 -1.33 -24.24 -11.94
N LEU A 709 -2.43 -23.56 -11.66
CA LEU A 709 -3.63 -24.10 -11.04
C LEU A 709 -4.75 -24.18 -12.08
N SER A 710 -5.40 -25.34 -12.18
CA SER A 710 -6.46 -25.61 -13.16
C SER A 710 -7.66 -26.22 -12.45
N ALA A 711 -8.87 -25.75 -12.77
CA ALA A 711 -10.10 -26.35 -12.29
C ALA A 711 -11.25 -26.20 -13.30
N LEU A 712 -12.09 -27.23 -13.39
CA LEU A 712 -13.42 -27.12 -14.00
C LEU A 712 -14.32 -26.32 -13.07
N VAL A 713 -14.89 -25.23 -13.57
CA VAL A 713 -15.74 -24.31 -12.82
C VAL A 713 -17.12 -24.25 -13.49
N GLU A 714 -18.16 -24.56 -12.72
CA GLU A 714 -19.56 -24.52 -13.15
C GLU A 714 -20.02 -23.10 -13.53
N PRO A 715 -21.13 -22.95 -14.28
CA PRO A 715 -21.68 -21.64 -14.65
C PRO A 715 -21.89 -20.75 -13.42
N HIS A 716 -21.45 -19.49 -13.51
CA HIS A 716 -21.53 -18.48 -12.45
C HIS A 716 -20.82 -18.85 -11.13
N ALA A 717 -20.13 -19.99 -11.08
CA ALA A 717 -19.42 -20.46 -9.90
C ALA A 717 -17.99 -19.94 -9.86
N CYS A 718 -17.36 -20.09 -8.70
CA CYS A 718 -15.94 -19.85 -8.54
C CYS A 718 -15.26 -20.99 -7.78
N LYS A 719 -13.94 -21.06 -7.92
CA LYS A 719 -13.05 -21.80 -7.04
C LYS A 719 -12.09 -20.83 -6.39
N MET A 720 -11.98 -20.88 -5.06
CA MET A 720 -11.12 -19.98 -4.30
C MET A 720 -10.05 -20.79 -3.59
N TYR A 721 -8.79 -20.36 -3.72
CA TYR A 721 -7.64 -21.04 -3.18
C TYR A 721 -6.74 -20.09 -2.39
N THR A 722 -6.03 -20.64 -1.41
CA THR A 722 -4.75 -20.07 -0.95
C THR A 722 -3.60 -20.95 -1.38
N LEU A 723 -2.55 -20.33 -1.92
CA LEU A 723 -1.33 -20.99 -2.36
C LEU A 723 -0.23 -20.68 -1.36
N THR A 724 0.39 -21.73 -0.82
CA THR A 724 1.51 -21.61 0.11
C THR A 724 2.72 -22.34 -0.47
N ARG A 725 3.84 -21.64 -0.63
CA ARG A 725 5.08 -22.25 -1.14
C ARG A 725 5.55 -23.35 -0.20
N ARG A 726 5.93 -24.50 -0.74
CA ARG A 726 6.64 -25.52 0.03
C ARG A 726 8.07 -25.04 0.24
N THR A 727 8.48 -24.89 1.49
CA THR A 727 9.89 -24.84 1.83
C THR A 727 10.51 -26.20 1.53
N ALA A 728 11.71 -26.18 0.94
CA ALA A 728 12.46 -27.37 0.58
C ALA A 728 12.89 -28.16 1.83
#